data_AF-A0A0J0XJT0-F1
#
_entry.id   AF-A0A0J0XJT0-F1
#
_cell.length_a   1.000
_cell.length_b   1.000
_cell.length_c   1.000
_cell.angle_alpha   90.00
_cell.angle_beta   90.00
_cell.angle_gamma   90.00
#
_symmetry.space_group_name_H-M   'P 1'
#
loop_
_entity.id
_entity.type
_entity.pdbx_description
1 polymer ?
#
loop_
_entity_poly.entity_id
_entity_poly.type
_entity_poly.pdbx_seq_one_letter_code
_entity_poly.pdbx_strand_id
1 'polypeptide(L)'
;MHAAALALAALAVPASAAILRDRDNDAAYHHNPYRHLLKRGITDDISQVNGKAFDFVIAGGGVAGLALAARLTEWRNVTVCVIEAGSDGSDVRDNIDVPGLSYGESVNTKPGRNWQYETVAQANLGGKQVKWPRGKLLGGSGAVNGMFWGRASSHEYDAWADLNPGGNVTWNWEEMNKYIMKSETLGWPEQSNIDTFHIAIDSTAHGTNGPIHIGWSSYIYPFTSNWVPSWEALGFTNKDLAAGDVRGVSITPSTLFQANQTRCDSKAGYIDSQPNRDNLVILTGQQVTEVLFNGSTDASGNIIASGVSFSASSGGAIYSVQANKEVILAGGTIGSPQILQLSGIGPSSVLTPLGIAVRKDLPVGHNLQDHASSTMYFSTTQIENWAQLWSNEDAIAAALAEWKSNKSGVLTYINEAVGYVSMADITSAAEASAAAANINVAQTVADVGDAHNMPANVRAGLTAQYNIQKTWLTDSTGQLEIILSMWGAGANNIGIQVALQHPFSRGTCHISSNSAFSKPNIDPSYYAVDIDRQIIGAGARWVRRLVNAGPFASTITGETGSTAGANGSALTTAMQNGASTEYHPHGTASMLPEEMGGVVDTRLVVYGTNNLRVVDSSVIPLHISAHLMASTYGIAEKAADIIKQAYWKPPPPPEASVTATATEDDVAQIGEATDSAVANAQKGATTEGLSAGAKIGLGVGVGVGAGALLGLLVFCLCIRKKKRPANDEKGWYAGANSQDNSAWDAQQAYREQDSYPMGGMTAPRPNRFSSAHASISTMATADLQGLHPGQRQESSNSLGEYSRGSGAASPYRDEPSPLPQGAQYPTPGFHSPGSPGSGYGAQQYTPVVPK
;
A
#
# COMPACT_ATOMS: atom_id res chain seq x y z
N MET A 1 -0.01 -69.68 -36.06
CA MET A 1 -0.98 -70.12 -35.04
C MET A 1 -0.42 -69.74 -33.69
N HIS A 2 -1.09 -69.04 -32.76
CA HIS A 2 -2.17 -68.03 -32.80
C HIS A 2 -1.87 -67.15 -31.56
N ALA A 3 -1.92 -65.82 -31.53
CA ALA A 3 -2.88 -64.89 -32.13
C ALA A 3 -4.33 -65.15 -31.71
N ALA A 4 -4.58 -65.34 -30.40
CA ALA A 4 -5.91 -65.25 -29.77
C ALA A 4 -5.81 -65.30 -28.22
N ALA A 5 -5.57 -64.15 -27.56
CA ALA A 5 -5.73 -64.02 -26.09
C ALA A 5 -6.04 -62.58 -25.59
N LEU A 6 -6.14 -61.60 -26.48
CA LEU A 6 -6.40 -60.19 -26.14
C LEU A 6 -7.29 -59.52 -27.20
N ALA A 7 -8.51 -60.05 -27.36
CA ALA A 7 -9.68 -59.37 -27.95
C ALA A 7 -10.90 -60.29 -27.91
N LEU A 8 -11.77 -60.12 -26.90
CA LEU A 8 -13.25 -60.21 -26.94
C LEU A 8 -13.80 -60.26 -25.50
N ALA A 9 -13.95 -59.08 -24.89
CA ALA A 9 -14.78 -58.88 -23.70
C ALA A 9 -15.42 -57.48 -23.76
N ALA A 10 -15.96 -57.14 -24.93
CA ALA A 10 -16.85 -56.01 -25.12
C ALA A 10 -18.28 -56.54 -25.30
N LEU A 11 -19.28 -55.73 -24.93
CA LEU A 11 -20.73 -55.98 -25.01
C LEU A 11 -21.37 -56.82 -23.88
N ALA A 12 -21.50 -56.21 -22.70
CA ALA A 12 -22.77 -56.19 -21.96
C ALA A 12 -22.77 -55.07 -20.90
N VAL A 13 -23.50 -53.98 -21.18
CA VAL A 13 -23.81 -52.93 -20.20
C VAL A 13 -24.95 -53.40 -19.30
N PRO A 14 -24.93 -53.09 -18.00
CA PRO A 14 -26.13 -52.70 -17.28
C PRO A 14 -26.05 -51.25 -16.80
N ALA A 15 -27.12 -50.49 -17.04
CA ALA A 15 -27.22 -49.10 -16.65
C ALA A 15 -27.29 -48.94 -15.13
N SER A 16 -26.23 -48.42 -14.53
CA SER A 16 -26.21 -47.90 -13.15
C SER A 16 -25.29 -46.68 -13.01
N ALA A 17 -24.99 -46.00 -14.12
CA ALA A 17 -24.20 -44.77 -14.19
C ALA A 17 -25.14 -43.56 -14.30
N ALA A 18 -25.86 -43.26 -13.22
CA ALA A 18 -26.54 -41.99 -13.01
C ALA A 18 -26.64 -41.76 -11.50
N ILE A 19 -26.43 -40.51 -11.06
CA ILE A 19 -26.41 -40.10 -9.64
C ILE A 19 -25.16 -40.54 -8.86
N LEU A 20 -23.98 -40.25 -9.41
CA LEU A 20 -22.92 -39.63 -8.61
C LEU A 20 -22.82 -38.19 -9.08
N ARG A 21 -23.14 -37.24 -8.19
CA ARG A 21 -23.00 -35.81 -8.49
C ARG A 21 -21.53 -35.45 -8.45
N ASP A 22 -21.03 -34.83 -9.51
CA ASP A 22 -19.82 -34.03 -9.43
C ASP A 22 -19.91 -33.07 -8.24
N ARG A 23 -18.86 -33.05 -7.44
CA ARG A 23 -18.53 -31.90 -6.59
C ARG A 23 -17.49 -31.06 -7.32
N ASP A 24 -17.89 -30.58 -8.50
CA ASP A 24 -17.25 -29.43 -9.14
C ASP A 24 -17.44 -28.22 -8.23
N ASN A 25 -16.44 -27.94 -7.40
CA ASN A 25 -16.35 -26.68 -6.65
C ASN A 25 -15.40 -25.66 -7.30
N ASP A 26 -14.71 -26.02 -8.39
CA ASP A 26 -13.72 -25.16 -9.09
C ASP A 26 -14.22 -24.57 -10.43
N ALA A 27 -15.44 -24.90 -10.89
CA ALA A 27 -15.92 -24.52 -12.22
C ALA A 27 -16.60 -23.12 -12.32
N ALA A 28 -16.74 -22.38 -11.23
CA ALA A 28 -17.72 -21.28 -11.15
C ALA A 28 -17.32 -19.95 -11.86
N TYR A 29 -16.03 -19.65 -12.08
CA TYR A 29 -15.61 -18.27 -12.44
C TYR A 29 -14.72 -18.07 -13.68
N HIS A 30 -14.04 -19.09 -14.22
CA HIS A 30 -13.00 -18.87 -15.25
C HIS A 30 -13.35 -19.32 -16.68
N HIS A 31 -14.46 -20.04 -16.88
CA HIS A 31 -14.94 -20.48 -18.21
C HIS A 31 -16.37 -20.04 -18.51
N ASN A 32 -16.71 -18.78 -18.21
CA ASN A 32 -17.93 -18.17 -18.74
C ASN A 32 -17.66 -17.57 -20.14
N PRO A 33 -18.09 -18.21 -21.25
CA PRO A 33 -17.91 -17.65 -22.59
C PRO A 33 -18.66 -16.33 -22.79
N TYR A 34 -19.65 -16.04 -21.95
CA TYR A 34 -20.41 -14.79 -21.91
C TYR A 34 -19.77 -13.72 -20.99
N ARG A 35 -18.49 -13.87 -20.56
CA ARG A 35 -17.72 -12.85 -19.78
C ARG A 35 -17.64 -11.47 -20.45
N HIS A 36 -17.88 -11.39 -21.77
CA HIS A 36 -17.96 -10.15 -22.55
C HIS A 36 -19.38 -9.56 -22.63
N LEU A 37 -20.40 -10.30 -22.21
CA LEU A 37 -21.82 -9.88 -22.14
C LEU A 37 -22.23 -9.49 -20.72
N LEU A 38 -21.46 -9.90 -19.71
CA LEU A 38 -21.43 -9.23 -18.40
C LEU A 38 -20.82 -7.84 -18.61
N LYS A 39 -21.67 -6.84 -18.91
CA LYS A 39 -21.26 -5.42 -19.00
C LYS A 39 -20.72 -4.96 -17.64
N ARG A 40 -19.40 -5.07 -17.50
CA ARG A 40 -18.62 -4.53 -16.39
C ARG A 40 -18.85 -3.02 -16.31
N GLY A 41 -18.64 -2.45 -15.12
CA GLY A 41 -18.43 -0.99 -14.98
C GLY A 41 -17.22 -0.47 -15.76
N ILE A 42 -16.31 -1.35 -16.21
CA ILE A 42 -15.17 -1.01 -17.08
C ILE A 42 -15.66 -0.63 -18.48
N THR A 43 -15.28 0.56 -18.94
CA THR A 43 -15.65 1.10 -20.25
C THR A 43 -14.58 2.04 -20.82
N ASP A 44 -14.52 2.16 -22.14
CA ASP A 44 -13.82 3.20 -22.89
C ASP A 44 -14.78 4.28 -23.44
N ASP A 45 -16.09 4.09 -23.28
CA ASP A 45 -17.14 5.02 -23.71
C ASP A 45 -17.18 6.24 -22.78
N ILE A 46 -16.50 7.30 -23.23
CA ILE A 46 -16.42 8.61 -22.58
C ILE A 46 -17.81 9.19 -22.25
N SER A 47 -18.85 8.88 -23.04
CA SER A 47 -20.22 9.36 -22.79
C SER A 47 -20.83 8.80 -21.49
N GLN A 48 -20.24 7.75 -20.92
CA GLN A 48 -20.65 7.22 -19.62
C GLN A 48 -20.20 8.06 -18.44
N VAL A 49 -19.24 8.99 -18.62
CA VAL A 49 -18.61 9.76 -17.54
C VAL A 49 -18.61 11.27 -17.81
N ASN A 50 -18.35 11.70 -19.04
CA ASN A 50 -18.24 13.12 -19.40
C ASN A 50 -19.53 13.90 -19.09
N GLY A 51 -19.40 15.00 -18.34
CA GLY A 51 -20.51 15.86 -17.93
C GLY A 51 -21.45 15.23 -16.89
N LYS A 52 -21.12 14.06 -16.32
CA LYS A 52 -21.92 13.42 -15.28
C LYS A 52 -21.41 13.75 -13.88
N ALA A 53 -22.17 13.35 -12.87
CA ALA A 53 -21.83 13.45 -11.46
C ALA A 53 -21.88 12.08 -10.78
N PHE A 54 -20.91 11.82 -9.91
CA PHE A 54 -20.82 10.64 -9.04
C PHE A 54 -20.63 11.11 -7.59
N ASP A 55 -20.88 10.28 -6.59
CA ASP A 55 -20.55 10.62 -5.20
C ASP A 55 -19.03 10.75 -5.02
N PHE A 56 -18.28 9.77 -5.52
CA PHE A 56 -16.82 9.73 -5.42
C PHE A 56 -16.19 9.60 -6.81
N VAL A 57 -15.14 10.40 -7.06
CA VAL A 57 -14.33 10.29 -8.27
C VAL A 57 -12.88 9.96 -7.88
N ILE A 58 -12.39 8.83 -8.37
CA ILE A 58 -11.04 8.30 -8.09
C ILE A 58 -10.16 8.47 -9.32
N ALA A 59 -9.06 9.20 -9.18
CA ALA A 59 -8.06 9.38 -10.23
C ALA A 59 -6.96 8.32 -10.12
N GLY A 60 -7.03 7.27 -10.95
CA GLY A 60 -6.10 6.14 -10.98
C GLY A 60 -6.77 4.80 -10.65
N GLY A 61 -6.71 3.85 -11.59
CA GLY A 61 -7.17 2.47 -11.45
C GLY A 61 -6.09 1.52 -10.93
N GLY A 62 -5.24 2.00 -10.02
CA GLY A 62 -4.09 1.25 -9.48
C GLY A 62 -4.43 0.33 -8.30
N VAL A 63 -3.38 -0.04 -7.55
CA VAL A 63 -3.44 -0.90 -6.34
C VAL A 63 -4.48 -0.37 -5.35
N ALA A 64 -4.29 0.85 -4.86
CA ALA A 64 -5.20 1.48 -3.90
C ALA A 64 -6.54 1.92 -4.53
N GLY A 65 -6.50 2.47 -5.75
CA GLY A 65 -7.69 3.02 -6.41
C GLY A 65 -8.80 2.00 -6.65
N LEU A 66 -8.47 0.80 -7.14
CA LEU A 66 -9.48 -0.26 -7.35
C LEU A 66 -9.95 -0.90 -6.04
N ALA A 67 -9.05 -1.08 -5.06
CA ALA A 67 -9.43 -1.56 -3.73
C ALA A 67 -10.43 -0.60 -3.06
N LEU A 68 -10.14 0.70 -3.09
CA LEU A 68 -11.02 1.72 -2.55
C LEU A 68 -12.35 1.81 -3.30
N ALA A 69 -12.34 1.77 -4.65
CA ALA A 69 -13.56 1.76 -5.45
C ALA A 69 -14.47 0.56 -5.13
N ALA A 70 -13.88 -0.63 -4.97
CA ALA A 70 -14.59 -1.82 -4.53
C ALA A 70 -15.15 -1.67 -3.10
N ARG A 71 -14.41 -1.11 -2.14
CA ARG A 71 -14.92 -0.91 -0.78
C ARG A 71 -16.00 0.17 -0.68
N LEU A 72 -15.90 1.27 -1.43
CA LEU A 72 -16.93 2.31 -1.42
C LEU A 72 -18.23 1.84 -2.08
N THR A 73 -18.16 1.04 -3.14
CA THR A 73 -19.36 0.58 -3.88
C THR A 73 -20.14 -0.54 -3.18
N GLU A 74 -19.63 -1.09 -2.07
CA GLU A 74 -20.42 -1.92 -1.14
C GLU A 74 -21.65 -1.16 -0.61
N TRP A 75 -21.53 0.16 -0.49
CA TRP A 75 -22.65 1.06 -0.22
C TRP A 75 -23.47 1.28 -1.49
N ARG A 76 -24.56 0.51 -1.64
CA ARG A 76 -25.45 0.54 -2.81
C ARG A 76 -26.12 1.90 -3.09
N ASN A 77 -26.07 2.84 -2.14
CA ASN A 77 -26.64 4.18 -2.25
C ASN A 77 -25.61 5.27 -2.59
N VAL A 78 -24.35 4.92 -2.90
CA VAL A 78 -23.35 5.84 -3.45
C VAL A 78 -22.86 5.37 -4.81
N THR A 79 -22.46 6.31 -5.64
CA THR A 79 -21.94 6.11 -6.99
C THR A 79 -20.46 6.44 -7.07
N VAL A 80 -19.66 5.60 -7.74
CA VAL A 80 -18.20 5.76 -7.83
C VAL A 80 -17.76 5.71 -9.29
N CYS A 81 -16.94 6.69 -9.69
CA CYS A 81 -16.22 6.69 -10.95
C CYS A 81 -14.72 6.55 -10.70
N VAL A 82 -14.06 5.62 -11.38
CA VAL A 82 -12.60 5.53 -11.48
C VAL A 82 -12.19 5.99 -12.88
N ILE A 83 -11.13 6.79 -13.00
CA ILE A 83 -10.54 7.18 -14.28
C ILE A 83 -9.10 6.65 -14.32
N GLU A 84 -8.79 5.81 -15.31
CA GLU A 84 -7.48 5.20 -15.53
C GLU A 84 -6.88 5.59 -16.89
N ALA A 85 -5.61 5.99 -16.89
CA ALA A 85 -4.90 6.46 -18.06
C ALA A 85 -4.47 5.35 -19.03
N GLY A 86 -4.33 4.12 -18.53
CA GLY A 86 -4.05 2.91 -19.31
C GLY A 86 -5.29 2.16 -19.79
N SER A 87 -5.07 1.03 -20.45
CA SER A 87 -6.14 0.12 -20.86
C SER A 87 -6.61 -0.78 -19.72
N ASP A 88 -7.59 -1.64 -19.99
CA ASP A 88 -8.03 -2.67 -19.03
C ASP A 88 -7.04 -3.85 -18.92
N GLY A 89 -6.00 -3.91 -19.75
CA GLY A 89 -5.01 -4.98 -19.81
C GLY A 89 -5.41 -6.23 -20.62
N SER A 90 -6.60 -6.28 -21.22
CA SER A 90 -7.09 -7.50 -21.89
C SER A 90 -6.24 -7.92 -23.09
N ASP A 91 -5.67 -6.98 -23.85
CA ASP A 91 -4.82 -7.25 -25.02
C ASP A 91 -3.43 -7.82 -24.67
N VAL A 92 -3.04 -7.76 -23.40
CA VAL A 92 -1.72 -8.16 -22.88
C VAL A 92 -1.85 -9.11 -21.69
N ARG A 93 -2.98 -9.82 -21.62
CA ARG A 93 -3.41 -10.62 -20.48
C ARG A 93 -2.39 -11.67 -20.04
N ASP A 94 -1.80 -12.41 -20.97
CA ASP A 94 -0.76 -13.40 -20.63
C ASP A 94 0.45 -12.74 -19.91
N ASN A 95 0.77 -11.49 -20.25
CA ASN A 95 1.87 -10.73 -19.64
C ASN A 95 1.48 -10.08 -18.28
N ILE A 96 0.27 -10.33 -17.79
CA ILE A 96 -0.25 -9.95 -16.47
C ILE A 96 -0.50 -11.21 -15.64
N ASP A 97 -1.36 -12.10 -16.16
CA ASP A 97 -1.85 -13.31 -15.48
C ASP A 97 -0.72 -14.32 -15.23
N VAL A 98 0.23 -14.51 -16.16
CA VAL A 98 1.31 -15.51 -16.03
C VAL A 98 2.46 -14.92 -15.19
N PRO A 99 2.75 -15.43 -13.98
CA PRO A 99 3.70 -14.81 -13.05
C PRO A 99 5.08 -14.56 -13.67
N GLY A 100 5.67 -15.60 -14.26
CA GLY A 100 7.02 -15.54 -14.80
C GLY A 100 7.17 -14.62 -16.02
N LEU A 101 6.19 -14.62 -16.94
CA LEU A 101 6.19 -13.68 -18.07
C LEU A 101 6.01 -12.24 -17.60
N SER A 102 5.10 -12.03 -16.66
CA SER A 102 4.82 -10.72 -16.09
C SER A 102 6.05 -10.15 -15.40
N TYR A 103 6.75 -10.98 -14.62
CA TYR A 103 7.99 -10.59 -13.95
C TYR A 103 9.12 -10.28 -14.93
N GLY A 104 9.42 -11.17 -15.89
CA GLY A 104 10.55 -10.97 -16.81
C GLY A 104 10.39 -9.85 -17.82
N GLU A 105 9.15 -9.44 -18.12
CA GLU A 105 8.91 -8.27 -18.97
C GLU A 105 8.79 -6.94 -18.18
N SER A 106 8.53 -6.99 -16.86
CA SER A 106 8.16 -5.84 -16.01
C SER A 106 9.01 -4.57 -16.20
N VAL A 107 10.34 -4.72 -16.29
CA VAL A 107 11.30 -3.61 -16.37
C VAL A 107 11.42 -3.04 -17.78
N ASN A 108 11.18 -3.85 -18.81
CA ASN A 108 11.36 -3.50 -20.23
C ASN A 108 10.05 -3.60 -21.04
N THR A 109 8.87 -3.49 -20.40
CA THR A 109 7.59 -3.76 -21.07
C THR A 109 7.39 -2.90 -22.34
N LYS A 110 6.69 -3.50 -23.31
CA LYS A 110 6.19 -2.83 -24.52
C LYS A 110 5.55 -1.46 -24.19
N PRO A 111 5.77 -0.42 -25.02
CA PRO A 111 5.15 0.89 -24.83
C PRO A 111 3.63 0.78 -24.62
N GLY A 112 3.10 1.60 -23.71
CA GLY A 112 1.67 1.62 -23.36
C GLY A 112 1.30 0.82 -22.11
N ARG A 113 2.04 -0.24 -21.74
CA ARG A 113 1.82 -1.00 -20.48
C ARG A 113 2.36 -0.31 -19.23
N ASN A 114 3.35 0.57 -19.39
CA ASN A 114 3.95 1.29 -18.27
C ASN A 114 4.27 2.73 -18.69
N TRP A 115 4.44 3.62 -17.72
CA TRP A 115 4.68 5.06 -17.92
C TRP A 115 6.08 5.40 -18.45
N GLN A 116 7.00 4.44 -18.45
CA GLN A 116 8.40 4.58 -18.87
C GLN A 116 9.09 5.79 -18.21
N TYR A 117 8.84 6.07 -16.93
CA TYR A 117 9.54 7.15 -16.25
C TYR A 117 11.03 6.82 -16.11
N GLU A 118 11.85 7.86 -16.05
CA GLU A 118 13.27 7.80 -15.77
C GLU A 118 13.60 8.92 -14.78
N THR A 119 14.59 8.70 -13.92
CA THR A 119 15.09 9.76 -13.04
C THR A 119 15.83 10.84 -13.84
N VAL A 120 16.02 12.02 -13.22
CA VAL A 120 17.10 12.92 -13.63
C VAL A 120 18.46 12.22 -13.46
N ALA A 121 19.51 12.76 -14.08
CA ALA A 121 20.87 12.24 -13.96
C ALA A 121 21.32 12.23 -12.48
N GLN A 122 21.56 11.05 -11.92
CA GLN A 122 21.86 10.88 -10.51
C GLN A 122 23.35 11.15 -10.26
N ALA A 123 23.67 12.26 -9.60
CA ALA A 123 25.06 12.72 -9.39
C ALA A 123 25.93 11.65 -8.71
N ASN A 124 25.41 11.00 -7.66
CA ASN A 124 26.12 9.96 -6.92
C ASN A 124 26.07 8.57 -7.60
N LEU A 125 25.46 8.43 -8.78
CA LEU A 125 25.54 7.24 -9.63
C LEU A 125 26.34 7.51 -10.93
N GLY A 126 27.29 8.45 -10.88
CA GLY A 126 28.11 8.83 -12.03
C GLY A 126 27.32 9.52 -13.15
N GLY A 127 26.20 10.18 -12.82
CA GLY A 127 25.32 10.82 -13.79
C GLY A 127 24.32 9.88 -14.49
N LYS A 128 24.24 8.60 -14.08
CA LYS A 128 23.29 7.62 -14.59
C LYS A 128 21.84 8.08 -14.39
N GLN A 129 21.01 7.96 -15.42
CA GLN A 129 19.55 7.98 -15.28
C GLN A 129 19.05 6.56 -15.01
N VAL A 130 18.10 6.41 -14.08
CA VAL A 130 17.56 5.12 -13.64
C VAL A 130 16.14 4.96 -14.17
N LYS A 131 15.83 3.81 -14.78
CA LYS A 131 14.47 3.49 -15.26
C LYS A 131 13.52 3.27 -14.08
N TRP A 132 12.37 3.94 -14.10
CA TRP A 132 11.29 3.86 -13.11
C TRP A 132 9.97 3.41 -13.78
N PRO A 133 9.86 2.13 -14.22
CA PRO A 133 8.62 1.58 -14.76
C PRO A 133 7.50 1.63 -13.71
N ARG A 134 6.35 2.20 -14.08
CA ARG A 134 5.12 2.20 -13.26
C ARG A 134 3.97 1.74 -14.15
N GLY A 135 3.12 0.83 -13.68
CA GLY A 135 2.06 0.26 -14.52
C GLY A 135 1.08 1.32 -15.01
N LYS A 136 0.72 1.24 -16.29
CA LYS A 136 -0.25 2.12 -16.97
C LYS A 136 -1.35 1.26 -17.58
N LEU A 137 -2.16 0.66 -16.69
CA LEU A 137 -3.35 -0.14 -16.97
C LEU A 137 -4.11 -0.34 -15.64
N LEU A 138 -5.31 -0.90 -15.70
CA LEU A 138 -6.01 -1.36 -14.48
C LEU A 138 -5.15 -2.37 -13.69
N GLY A 139 -5.12 -2.20 -12.37
CA GLY A 139 -4.16 -2.84 -11.47
C GLY A 139 -2.91 -1.98 -11.20
N GLY A 140 -2.60 -1.03 -12.09
CA GLY A 140 -1.45 -0.14 -12.00
C GLY A 140 -0.13 -0.92 -11.87
N SER A 141 0.76 -0.48 -10.98
CA SER A 141 1.99 -1.23 -10.69
C SER A 141 1.74 -2.65 -10.16
N GLY A 142 0.57 -2.94 -9.57
CA GLY A 142 0.22 -4.30 -9.12
C GLY A 142 0.11 -5.31 -10.26
N ALA A 143 -0.23 -4.86 -11.48
CA ALA A 143 -0.32 -5.69 -12.68
C ALA A 143 1.04 -5.95 -13.37
N VAL A 144 2.14 -5.36 -12.88
CA VAL A 144 3.48 -5.43 -13.50
C VAL A 144 4.65 -5.58 -12.52
N ASN A 145 4.42 -5.66 -11.21
CA ASN A 145 5.50 -5.74 -10.21
C ASN A 145 6.08 -7.16 -10.03
N GLY A 146 7.05 -7.27 -9.13
CA GLY A 146 7.67 -8.54 -8.70
C GLY A 146 6.81 -9.50 -7.89
N MET A 147 5.52 -9.20 -7.68
CA MET A 147 4.52 -10.03 -6.97
C MET A 147 4.80 -10.33 -5.49
N PHE A 148 6.00 -10.13 -4.96
CA PHE A 148 6.33 -10.31 -3.54
C PHE A 148 5.26 -9.75 -2.59
N TRP A 149 4.97 -10.49 -1.52
CA TRP A 149 4.09 -10.06 -0.44
C TRP A 149 4.83 -10.11 0.91
N GLY A 150 4.76 -9.00 1.65
CA GLY A 150 5.43 -8.86 2.94
C GLY A 150 4.97 -7.61 3.68
N ARG A 151 5.36 -7.51 4.95
CA ARG A 151 5.10 -6.37 5.84
C ARG A 151 6.39 -6.06 6.59
N ALA A 152 6.59 -4.81 6.97
CA ALA A 152 7.74 -4.41 7.79
C ALA A 152 7.53 -4.77 9.28
N SER A 153 8.53 -4.48 10.11
CA SER A 153 8.44 -4.68 11.57
C SER A 153 7.40 -3.74 12.18
N SER A 154 6.82 -4.13 13.31
CA SER A 154 5.74 -3.36 13.97
C SER A 154 6.13 -1.90 14.24
N HIS A 155 7.30 -1.69 14.83
CA HIS A 155 7.78 -0.37 15.21
C HIS A 155 8.04 0.58 14.02
N GLU A 156 8.17 0.05 12.81
CA GLU A 156 8.32 0.83 11.58
C GLU A 156 7.00 1.46 11.14
N TYR A 157 5.87 0.78 11.40
CA TYR A 157 4.53 1.35 11.27
C TYR A 157 4.14 2.21 12.47
N ASP A 158 4.57 1.85 13.69
CA ASP A 158 4.34 2.69 14.88
C ASP A 158 4.99 4.07 14.71
N ALA A 159 6.15 4.15 14.05
CA ALA A 159 6.77 5.42 13.66
C ALA A 159 5.88 6.33 12.80
N TRP A 160 4.95 5.79 11.99
CA TRP A 160 3.99 6.63 11.25
C TRP A 160 2.99 7.33 12.19
N ALA A 161 2.66 6.71 13.33
CA ALA A 161 1.86 7.32 14.38
C ALA A 161 2.67 8.28 15.25
N ASP A 162 3.93 7.95 15.58
CA ASP A 162 4.84 8.84 16.34
C ASP A 162 5.15 10.13 15.58
N LEU A 163 5.21 10.08 14.25
CA LEU A 163 5.35 11.24 13.37
C LEU A 163 4.05 12.08 13.25
N ASN A 164 2.92 11.60 13.77
CA ASN A 164 1.61 12.26 13.75
C ASN A 164 1.01 12.41 15.17
N PRO A 165 1.72 13.03 16.13
CA PRO A 165 1.27 13.12 17.51
C PRO A 165 -0.04 13.92 17.61
N GLY A 166 -1.08 13.31 18.18
CA GLY A 166 -2.41 13.93 18.28
C GLY A 166 -3.24 13.89 16.99
N GLY A 167 -2.85 13.08 16.00
CA GLY A 167 -3.65 12.83 14.81
C GLY A 167 -5.06 12.28 15.13
N ASN A 168 -6.05 12.63 14.29
CA ASN A 168 -7.43 12.17 14.45
C ASN A 168 -7.59 10.65 14.29
N VAL A 169 -6.66 10.01 13.58
CA VAL A 169 -6.60 8.57 13.33
C VAL A 169 -5.13 8.14 13.47
N THR A 170 -4.85 7.05 14.20
CA THR A 170 -3.50 6.47 14.31
C THR A 170 -3.18 5.59 13.10
N TRP A 171 -1.90 5.41 12.78
CA TRP A 171 -1.43 4.58 11.65
C TRP A 171 -0.33 3.57 12.07
N ASN A 172 -0.40 3.15 13.33
CA ASN A 172 0.49 2.20 13.98
C ASN A 172 0.37 0.76 13.43
N TRP A 173 1.22 -0.15 13.91
CA TRP A 173 1.21 -1.57 13.54
C TRP A 173 -0.16 -2.22 13.70
N GLU A 174 -0.81 -2.05 14.84
CA GLU A 174 -2.09 -2.70 15.14
C GLU A 174 -3.14 -2.42 14.06
N GLU A 175 -3.30 -1.14 13.70
CA GLU A 175 -4.22 -0.74 12.66
C GLU A 175 -3.75 -1.14 11.26
N MET A 176 -2.48 -0.93 10.91
CA MET A 176 -1.98 -1.31 9.58
C MET A 176 -2.08 -2.82 9.35
N ASN A 177 -1.59 -3.63 10.29
CA ASN A 177 -1.65 -5.08 10.23
C ASN A 177 -3.09 -5.60 10.06
N LYS A 178 -4.03 -5.07 10.85
CA LYS A 178 -5.47 -5.36 10.74
C LYS A 178 -6.04 -5.11 9.34
N TYR A 179 -5.72 -3.97 8.72
CA TYR A 179 -6.22 -3.66 7.37
C TYR A 179 -5.49 -4.43 6.26
N ILE A 180 -4.22 -4.78 6.45
CA ILE A 180 -3.50 -5.67 5.52
C ILE A 180 -4.12 -7.09 5.59
N MET A 181 -4.35 -7.64 6.79
CA MET A 181 -5.05 -8.93 6.97
C MET A 181 -6.49 -8.90 6.40
N LYS A 182 -7.19 -7.77 6.45
CA LYS A 182 -8.50 -7.57 5.79
C LYS A 182 -8.41 -7.64 4.26
N SER A 183 -7.25 -7.31 3.68
CA SER A 183 -7.03 -7.28 2.23
C SER A 183 -6.65 -8.63 1.63
N GLU A 184 -6.10 -9.57 2.42
CA GLU A 184 -5.46 -10.79 1.90
C GLU A 184 -6.19 -12.11 2.24
N THR A 185 -5.91 -13.14 1.42
CA THR A 185 -6.23 -14.54 1.69
C THR A 185 -4.99 -15.41 1.44
N LEU A 186 -4.48 -16.04 2.49
CA LEU A 186 -3.40 -17.02 2.44
C LEU A 186 -3.84 -18.31 1.73
N GLY A 187 -3.18 -18.62 0.62
CA GLY A 187 -3.16 -19.95 -0.01
C GLY A 187 -2.10 -20.84 0.63
N TRP A 188 -2.24 -22.16 0.46
CA TRP A 188 -1.32 -23.14 1.03
C TRP A 188 -0.48 -23.83 -0.06
N PRO A 189 0.86 -23.83 0.05
CA PRO A 189 1.72 -24.49 -0.93
C PRO A 189 1.69 -26.02 -0.78
N GLU A 190 2.21 -26.74 -1.78
CA GLU A 190 2.38 -28.19 -1.67
C GLU A 190 3.39 -28.54 -0.57
N GLN A 191 3.14 -29.62 0.17
CA GLN A 191 4.02 -30.08 1.26
C GLN A 191 5.45 -30.37 0.77
N SER A 192 5.59 -30.88 -0.45
CA SER A 192 6.85 -31.04 -1.18
C SER A 192 7.66 -29.74 -1.23
N ASN A 193 7.03 -28.60 -1.53
CA ASN A 193 7.69 -27.30 -1.59
C ASN A 193 8.01 -26.77 -0.19
N ILE A 194 7.13 -26.98 0.80
CA ILE A 194 7.40 -26.64 2.21
C ILE A 194 8.67 -27.35 2.68
N ASP A 195 8.74 -28.67 2.49
CA ASP A 195 9.84 -29.51 2.96
C ASP A 195 11.16 -29.24 2.19
N THR A 196 11.09 -29.01 0.87
CA THR A 196 12.26 -28.83 0.00
C THR A 196 12.90 -27.44 0.11
N PHE A 197 12.08 -26.39 0.26
CA PHE A 197 12.55 -25.01 0.29
C PHE A 197 12.55 -24.40 1.69
N HIS A 198 12.21 -25.20 2.72
CA HIS A 198 12.14 -24.78 4.12
C HIS A 198 11.15 -23.60 4.33
N ILE A 199 9.97 -23.67 3.72
CA ILE A 199 8.98 -22.59 3.81
C ILE A 199 8.42 -22.53 5.24
N ALA A 200 8.71 -21.46 5.97
CA ALA A 200 8.13 -21.17 7.28
C ALA A 200 6.85 -20.34 7.10
N ILE A 201 5.73 -20.81 7.67
CA ILE A 201 4.42 -20.17 7.55
C ILE A 201 3.82 -19.99 8.94
N ASP A 202 3.49 -18.75 9.31
CA ASP A 202 2.65 -18.44 10.48
C ASP A 202 1.27 -17.98 10.01
N SER A 203 0.34 -18.92 9.95
CA SER A 203 -1.04 -18.63 9.52
C SER A 203 -1.76 -17.62 10.42
N THR A 204 -1.28 -17.34 11.64
CA THR A 204 -1.85 -16.32 12.53
C THR A 204 -1.44 -14.90 12.14
N ALA A 205 -0.33 -14.74 11.43
CA ALA A 205 0.07 -13.47 10.82
C ALA A 205 -0.80 -13.09 9.61
N HIS A 206 -1.62 -14.01 9.08
CA HIS A 206 -2.23 -13.85 7.76
C HIS A 206 -3.75 -13.75 7.73
N GLY A 207 -4.25 -13.00 6.75
CA GLY A 207 -5.67 -12.94 6.39
C GLY A 207 -6.11 -14.20 5.63
N THR A 208 -7.39 -14.57 5.76
CA THR A 208 -7.96 -15.78 5.16
C THR A 208 -9.26 -15.53 4.37
N ASN A 209 -9.66 -14.26 4.24
CA ASN A 209 -10.95 -13.85 3.66
C ASN A 209 -10.87 -12.59 2.77
N GLY A 210 -9.70 -11.97 2.61
CA GLY A 210 -9.51 -10.75 1.85
C GLY A 210 -9.36 -10.98 0.33
N PRO A 211 -9.62 -9.97 -0.52
CA PRO A 211 -9.72 -10.19 -1.97
C PRO A 211 -8.38 -10.44 -2.69
N ILE A 212 -7.23 -10.16 -2.06
CA ILE A 212 -5.90 -10.41 -2.61
C ILE A 212 -5.41 -11.79 -2.16
N HIS A 213 -5.37 -12.74 -3.09
CA HIS A 213 -4.79 -14.04 -2.81
C HIS A 213 -3.27 -13.96 -2.79
N ILE A 214 -2.68 -14.58 -1.77
CA ILE A 214 -1.23 -14.74 -1.63
C ILE A 214 -0.89 -16.23 -1.56
N GLY A 215 0.28 -16.61 -2.03
CA GLY A 215 0.73 -17.99 -2.08
C GLY A 215 2.12 -18.10 -2.69
N TRP A 216 2.54 -19.33 -3.00
CA TRP A 216 3.86 -19.61 -3.55
C TRP A 216 3.78 -20.24 -4.93
N SER A 217 4.81 -19.99 -5.73
CA SER A 217 5.04 -20.64 -7.01
C SER A 217 5.01 -22.16 -6.90
N SER A 218 4.30 -22.82 -7.82
CA SER A 218 4.28 -24.29 -7.89
C SER A 218 5.65 -24.86 -8.26
N TYR A 219 6.35 -24.20 -9.19
CA TYR A 219 7.75 -24.44 -9.51
C TYR A 219 8.63 -23.38 -8.82
N ILE A 220 9.62 -23.84 -8.06
CA ILE A 220 10.73 -23.04 -7.51
C ILE A 220 12.04 -23.69 -8.00
N TYR A 221 13.02 -22.89 -8.43
CA TYR A 221 14.29 -23.43 -8.93
C TYR A 221 15.01 -24.24 -7.83
N PRO A 222 15.49 -25.47 -8.10
CA PRO A 222 16.11 -26.33 -7.08
C PRO A 222 17.27 -25.68 -6.30
N PHE A 223 18.03 -24.78 -6.93
CA PHE A 223 19.12 -24.03 -6.26
C PHE A 223 18.64 -23.20 -5.06
N THR A 224 17.37 -22.76 -5.05
CA THR A 224 16.76 -21.99 -3.96
C THR A 224 16.69 -22.77 -2.64
N SER A 225 16.70 -24.11 -2.65
CA SER A 225 16.74 -24.92 -1.41
C SER A 225 17.99 -24.66 -0.55
N ASN A 226 19.06 -24.14 -1.15
CA ASN A 226 20.29 -23.75 -0.44
C ASN A 226 20.17 -22.43 0.36
N TRP A 227 19.12 -21.62 0.12
CA TRP A 227 18.96 -20.28 0.69
C TRP A 227 18.87 -20.32 2.21
N VAL A 228 17.77 -20.86 2.74
CA VAL A 228 17.48 -20.89 4.18
C VAL A 228 18.63 -21.54 4.99
N PRO A 229 19.15 -22.74 4.64
CA PRO A 229 20.22 -23.35 5.43
C PRO A 229 21.55 -22.57 5.40
N SER A 230 21.82 -21.77 4.37
CA SER A 230 23.01 -20.90 4.33
C SER A 230 22.88 -19.68 5.26
N TRP A 231 21.65 -19.19 5.48
CA TRP A 231 21.37 -18.16 6.48
C TRP A 231 21.38 -18.72 7.91
N GLU A 232 20.81 -19.91 8.13
CA GLU A 232 20.85 -20.60 9.42
C GLU A 232 22.28 -20.91 9.85
N ALA A 233 23.16 -21.25 8.89
CA ALA A 233 24.61 -21.41 9.12
C ALA A 233 25.32 -20.10 9.56
N LEU A 234 24.72 -18.93 9.33
CA LEU A 234 25.15 -17.63 9.88
C LEU A 234 24.44 -17.25 11.19
N GLY A 235 23.56 -18.11 11.73
CA GLY A 235 22.82 -17.89 12.97
C GLY A 235 21.53 -17.08 12.83
N PHE A 236 20.98 -16.95 11.61
CA PHE A 236 19.68 -16.34 11.38
C PHE A 236 18.54 -17.35 11.55
N THR A 237 17.37 -16.86 11.94
CA THR A 237 16.17 -17.67 12.09
C THR A 237 15.35 -17.67 10.80
N ASN A 238 15.00 -18.86 10.32
CA ASN A 238 13.94 -19.04 9.34
C ASN A 238 12.57 -18.82 9.99
N LYS A 239 11.76 -17.93 9.43
CA LYS A 239 10.42 -17.61 9.95
C LYS A 239 9.54 -16.97 8.87
N ASP A 240 8.26 -16.90 9.16
CA ASP A 240 7.37 -15.99 8.45
C ASP A 240 7.73 -14.54 8.80
N LEU A 241 7.89 -13.69 7.79
CA LEU A 241 8.30 -12.28 7.97
C LEU A 241 7.11 -11.35 8.20
N ALA A 242 5.87 -11.81 7.98
CA ALA A 242 4.66 -10.99 8.13
C ALA A 242 4.23 -10.76 9.59
N ALA A 243 4.86 -11.43 10.56
CA ALA A 243 4.49 -11.42 11.98
C ALA A 243 4.91 -10.16 12.78
N GLY A 244 5.47 -9.14 12.13
CA GLY A 244 5.84 -7.86 12.76
C GLY A 244 7.30 -7.78 13.23
N ASP A 245 8.16 -8.72 12.85
CA ASP A 245 9.63 -8.63 12.95
C ASP A 245 10.22 -9.31 11.70
N VAL A 246 10.84 -8.52 10.82
CA VAL A 246 11.38 -9.03 9.54
C VAL A 246 12.80 -9.60 9.65
N ARG A 247 13.52 -9.38 10.75
CA ARG A 247 14.95 -9.75 10.82
C ARG A 247 15.12 -11.26 10.84
N GLY A 248 15.62 -11.83 9.75
CA GLY A 248 15.65 -13.28 9.52
C GLY A 248 15.70 -13.61 8.03
N VAL A 249 15.35 -14.86 7.72
CA VAL A 249 15.28 -15.40 6.36
C VAL A 249 13.92 -16.06 6.12
N SER A 250 13.45 -16.07 4.88
CA SER A 250 12.26 -16.82 4.49
C SER A 250 12.24 -17.16 2.99
N ILE A 251 11.29 -18.02 2.61
CA ILE A 251 10.75 -18.10 1.26
C ILE A 251 9.36 -17.45 1.34
N THR A 252 9.25 -16.18 0.95
CA THR A 252 8.06 -15.36 1.18
C THR A 252 6.93 -15.66 0.19
N PRO A 253 5.66 -15.53 0.59
CA PRO A 253 4.55 -15.60 -0.33
C PRO A 253 4.55 -14.41 -1.30
N SER A 254 3.76 -14.54 -2.36
CA SER A 254 3.55 -13.55 -3.41
C SER A 254 2.07 -13.44 -3.77
N THR A 255 1.64 -12.33 -4.38
CA THR A 255 0.25 -12.06 -4.79
C THR A 255 -0.17 -12.96 -5.95
N LEU A 256 -0.49 -14.20 -5.64
CA LEU A 256 -0.71 -15.29 -6.57
C LEU A 256 -1.90 -16.12 -6.09
N PHE A 257 -2.79 -16.47 -7.01
CA PHE A 257 -3.86 -17.43 -6.76
C PHE A 257 -3.27 -18.85 -6.71
N GLN A 258 -3.04 -19.38 -5.51
CA GLN A 258 -2.40 -20.68 -5.29
C GLN A 258 -2.99 -21.81 -6.16
N ALA A 259 -4.31 -21.84 -6.31
CA ALA A 259 -5.06 -22.89 -7.02
C ALA A 259 -4.87 -22.92 -8.55
N ASN A 260 -4.49 -21.80 -9.18
CA ASN A 260 -4.36 -21.71 -10.64
C ASN A 260 -3.07 -21.00 -11.10
N GLN A 261 -2.19 -20.61 -10.17
CA GLN A 261 -0.88 -20.01 -10.46
C GLN A 261 -0.96 -18.78 -11.39
N THR A 262 -2.01 -17.97 -11.25
CA THR A 262 -2.12 -16.63 -11.87
C THR A 262 -1.81 -15.52 -10.87
N ARG A 263 -1.31 -14.37 -11.36
CA ARG A 263 -1.19 -13.12 -10.59
C ARG A 263 -2.54 -12.69 -9.96
N CYS A 264 -2.49 -12.19 -8.72
CA CYS A 264 -3.60 -11.54 -8.04
C CYS A 264 -3.33 -10.04 -7.77
N ASP A 265 -3.47 -9.21 -8.79
CA ASP A 265 -3.43 -7.73 -8.64
C ASP A 265 -4.79 -7.15 -8.20
N SER A 266 -4.89 -5.82 -8.06
CA SER A 266 -6.10 -5.17 -7.55
C SER A 266 -7.30 -5.26 -8.49
N LYS A 267 -7.10 -5.37 -9.82
CA LYS A 267 -8.19 -5.67 -10.75
C LYS A 267 -8.64 -7.10 -10.54
N ALA A 268 -7.72 -8.07 -10.50
CA ALA A 268 -8.05 -9.47 -10.32
C ALA A 268 -8.80 -9.72 -8.99
N GLY A 269 -8.26 -9.21 -7.88
CA GLY A 269 -8.80 -9.39 -6.54
C GLY A 269 -10.04 -8.56 -6.23
N TYR A 270 -10.05 -7.25 -6.48
CA TYR A 270 -11.16 -6.37 -6.06
C TYR A 270 -12.25 -6.15 -7.11
N ILE A 271 -11.99 -6.39 -8.39
CA ILE A 271 -12.96 -6.11 -9.48
C ILE A 271 -13.44 -7.39 -10.15
N ASP A 272 -12.52 -8.22 -10.67
CA ASP A 272 -12.87 -9.38 -11.50
C ASP A 272 -13.38 -10.59 -10.68
N SER A 273 -13.01 -10.71 -9.41
CA SER A 273 -13.55 -11.74 -8.48
C SER A 273 -14.94 -11.39 -7.93
N GLN A 274 -15.34 -10.12 -8.01
CA GLN A 274 -16.52 -9.59 -7.35
C GLN A 274 -17.75 -9.57 -8.29
N PRO A 275 -18.98 -9.68 -7.76
CA PRO A 275 -20.17 -9.49 -8.56
C PRO A 275 -20.23 -8.06 -9.12
N ASN A 276 -20.71 -7.92 -10.36
CA ASN A 276 -20.88 -6.60 -10.99
C ASN A 276 -21.79 -5.69 -10.16
N ARG A 277 -21.48 -4.39 -10.14
CA ARG A 277 -22.22 -3.40 -9.37
C ARG A 277 -22.52 -2.17 -10.23
N ASP A 278 -23.81 -1.92 -10.44
CA ASP A 278 -24.29 -0.86 -11.33
C ASP A 278 -23.97 0.56 -10.83
N ASN A 279 -23.49 0.70 -9.60
CA ASN A 279 -23.01 1.94 -8.99
C ASN A 279 -21.49 2.18 -9.14
N LEU A 280 -20.78 1.33 -9.90
CA LEU A 280 -19.36 1.48 -10.23
C LEU A 280 -19.17 1.71 -11.73
N VAL A 281 -18.47 2.78 -12.11
CA VAL A 281 -17.96 3.02 -13.46
C VAL A 281 -16.43 3.14 -13.40
N ILE A 282 -15.73 2.53 -14.35
CA ILE A 282 -14.26 2.56 -14.47
C ILE A 282 -13.95 2.93 -15.93
N LEU A 283 -13.57 4.18 -16.16
CA LEU A 283 -13.22 4.68 -17.49
C LEU A 283 -11.72 4.46 -17.75
N THR A 284 -11.40 3.68 -18.78
CA THR A 284 -10.01 3.42 -19.21
C THR A 284 -9.58 4.30 -20.38
N GLY A 285 -8.27 4.44 -20.58
CA GLY A 285 -7.67 5.21 -21.68
C GLY A 285 -7.75 6.74 -21.50
N GLN A 286 -8.00 7.23 -20.29
CA GLN A 286 -8.20 8.65 -19.99
C GLN A 286 -7.32 9.09 -18.82
N GLN A 287 -6.44 10.07 -19.05
CA GLN A 287 -5.58 10.60 -18.00
C GLN A 287 -6.26 11.79 -17.32
N VAL A 288 -6.41 11.75 -16.00
CA VAL A 288 -6.79 12.92 -15.19
C VAL A 288 -5.72 14.00 -15.31
N THR A 289 -6.15 15.22 -15.65
CA THR A 289 -5.26 16.35 -15.93
C THR A 289 -5.14 17.33 -14.77
N GLU A 290 -6.24 17.60 -14.06
CA GLU A 290 -6.29 18.45 -12.86
C GLU A 290 -7.58 18.17 -12.05
N VAL A 291 -7.58 18.60 -10.79
CA VAL A 291 -8.76 18.68 -9.92
C VAL A 291 -9.50 19.99 -10.20
N LEU A 292 -10.82 19.89 -10.35
CA LEU A 292 -11.72 21.03 -10.50
C LEU A 292 -12.20 21.48 -9.12
N PHE A 293 -12.36 22.79 -8.93
CA PHE A 293 -12.86 23.40 -7.69
C PHE A 293 -14.09 24.26 -7.99
N ASN A 294 -15.05 24.32 -7.08
CA ASN A 294 -16.29 25.08 -7.30
C ASN A 294 -16.17 26.60 -7.11
N GLY A 295 -14.98 27.11 -6.77
CA GLY A 295 -14.72 28.53 -6.53
C GLY A 295 -15.22 29.06 -5.17
N SER A 296 -15.72 28.18 -4.30
CA SER A 296 -16.12 28.50 -2.92
C SER A 296 -15.22 27.81 -1.90
N THR A 297 -15.30 28.28 -0.65
CA THR A 297 -14.66 27.67 0.51
C THR A 297 -15.69 27.19 1.52
N ASP A 298 -15.32 26.23 2.37
CA ASP A 298 -16.09 25.91 3.56
C ASP A 298 -16.01 27.03 4.64
N ALA A 299 -16.69 26.82 5.77
CA ALA A 299 -16.71 27.78 6.89
C ALA A 299 -15.35 27.99 7.57
N SER A 300 -14.36 27.13 7.30
CA SER A 300 -12.98 27.24 7.78
C SER A 300 -12.03 27.81 6.73
N GLY A 301 -12.53 28.17 5.55
CA GLY A 301 -11.73 28.71 4.45
C GLY A 301 -11.07 27.65 3.56
N ASN A 302 -11.38 26.36 3.75
CA ASN A 302 -10.82 25.30 2.90
C ASN A 302 -11.48 25.29 1.52
N ILE A 303 -10.71 25.09 0.46
CA ILE A 303 -11.24 25.00 -0.91
C ILE A 303 -11.99 23.68 -1.12
N ILE A 304 -13.05 23.73 -1.92
CA ILE A 304 -13.93 22.58 -2.18
C ILE A 304 -13.70 22.06 -3.60
N ALA A 305 -13.22 20.83 -3.71
CA ALA A 305 -13.10 20.11 -4.97
C ALA A 305 -14.51 19.73 -5.49
N SER A 306 -14.73 19.89 -6.79
CA SER A 306 -16.00 19.63 -7.46
C SER A 306 -15.93 18.51 -8.49
N GLY A 307 -14.75 17.97 -8.79
CA GLY A 307 -14.56 16.98 -9.83
C GLY A 307 -13.15 16.95 -10.37
N VAL A 308 -12.97 16.37 -11.56
CA VAL A 308 -11.68 16.38 -12.28
C VAL A 308 -11.91 16.66 -13.78
N SER A 309 -10.89 17.20 -14.43
CA SER A 309 -10.79 17.17 -15.90
C SER A 309 -9.88 16.03 -16.35
N PHE A 310 -10.11 15.52 -17.56
CA PHE A 310 -9.34 14.41 -18.13
C PHE A 310 -9.27 14.47 -19.66
N SER A 311 -8.25 13.83 -20.23
CA SER A 311 -8.05 13.68 -21.67
C SER A 311 -7.23 12.41 -21.98
N ALA A 312 -7.41 11.84 -23.17
CA ALA A 312 -6.61 10.72 -23.66
C ALA A 312 -5.18 11.12 -24.09
N SER A 313 -4.97 12.38 -24.49
CA SER A 313 -3.71 12.83 -25.10
C SER A 313 -3.47 14.35 -25.01
N SER A 314 -2.20 14.73 -25.16
CA SER A 314 -1.80 16.14 -25.31
C SER A 314 -2.45 16.75 -26.55
N GLY A 315 -3.12 17.90 -26.40
CA GLY A 315 -3.90 18.53 -27.47
C GLY A 315 -5.22 17.80 -27.82
N GLY A 316 -5.55 16.72 -27.12
CA GLY A 316 -6.85 16.03 -27.25
C GLY A 316 -8.01 16.82 -26.66
N ALA A 317 -9.23 16.32 -26.88
CA ALA A 317 -10.43 16.88 -26.28
C ALA A 317 -10.39 16.73 -24.75
N ILE A 318 -10.69 17.83 -24.04
CA ILE A 318 -10.76 17.86 -22.57
C ILE A 318 -12.20 17.59 -22.16
N TYR A 319 -12.37 16.63 -21.26
CA TYR A 319 -13.63 16.23 -20.66
C TYR A 319 -13.61 16.49 -19.15
N SER A 320 -14.76 16.41 -18.49
CA SER A 320 -14.84 16.53 -17.03
C SER A 320 -15.92 15.64 -16.42
N VAL A 321 -15.77 15.35 -15.13
CA VAL A 321 -16.76 14.65 -14.31
C VAL A 321 -16.85 15.32 -12.94
N GLN A 322 -18.06 15.43 -12.41
CA GLN A 322 -18.34 16.02 -11.11
C GLN A 322 -18.28 14.97 -9.99
N ALA A 323 -17.72 15.37 -8.83
CA ALA A 323 -17.84 14.67 -7.56
C ALA A 323 -18.84 15.40 -6.65
N ASN A 324 -19.85 14.69 -6.14
CA ASN A 324 -20.84 15.23 -5.21
C ASN A 324 -20.38 15.16 -3.76
N LYS A 325 -19.40 14.30 -3.44
CA LYS A 325 -18.78 14.17 -2.13
C LYS A 325 -17.30 14.47 -2.19
N GLU A 326 -16.49 13.58 -2.77
CA GLU A 326 -15.02 13.71 -2.74
C GLU A 326 -14.35 13.39 -4.07
N VAL A 327 -13.23 14.07 -4.31
CA VAL A 327 -12.22 13.69 -5.30
C VAL A 327 -11.09 12.99 -4.55
N ILE A 328 -10.65 11.84 -5.06
CA ILE A 328 -9.64 11.01 -4.42
C ILE A 328 -8.54 10.70 -5.44
N LEU A 329 -7.30 11.05 -5.12
CA LEU A 329 -6.14 10.80 -5.96
C LEU A 329 -5.51 9.45 -5.58
N ALA A 330 -5.36 8.57 -6.56
CA ALA A 330 -4.75 7.26 -6.44
C ALA A 330 -3.76 6.99 -7.60
N GLY A 331 -3.13 8.07 -8.10
CA GLY A 331 -2.16 8.05 -9.21
C GLY A 331 -0.77 7.53 -8.81
N GLY A 332 -0.59 7.11 -7.55
CA GLY A 332 0.68 6.68 -7.00
C GLY A 332 1.63 7.85 -6.76
N THR A 333 2.82 7.52 -6.25
CA THR A 333 3.90 8.44 -5.88
C THR A 333 4.33 9.43 -6.97
N ILE A 334 4.02 9.18 -8.24
CA ILE A 334 4.31 10.08 -9.36
C ILE A 334 3.06 10.83 -9.83
N GLY A 335 1.94 10.11 -10.05
CA GLY A 335 0.73 10.69 -10.61
C GLY A 335 -0.02 11.61 -9.63
N SER A 336 -0.14 11.22 -8.37
CA SER A 336 -0.85 12.01 -7.36
C SER A 336 -0.20 13.39 -7.09
N PRO A 337 1.12 13.53 -6.85
CA PRO A 337 1.73 14.86 -6.72
C PRO A 337 1.71 15.65 -8.03
N GLN A 338 1.79 15.00 -9.20
CA GLN A 338 1.65 15.68 -10.49
C GLN A 338 0.26 16.30 -10.65
N ILE A 339 -0.80 15.55 -10.35
CA ILE A 339 -2.18 16.06 -10.41
C ILE A 339 -2.38 17.21 -9.43
N LEU A 340 -1.91 17.09 -8.18
CA LEU A 340 -1.98 18.18 -7.19
C LEU A 340 -1.28 19.45 -7.68
N GLN A 341 -0.03 19.34 -8.15
CA GLN A 341 0.76 20.46 -8.63
C GLN A 341 0.07 21.15 -9.83
N LEU A 342 -0.41 20.40 -10.82
CA LEU A 342 -1.16 20.94 -11.96
C LEU A 342 -2.47 21.64 -11.53
N SER A 343 -3.10 21.16 -10.44
CA SER A 343 -4.32 21.74 -9.88
C SER A 343 -4.10 23.05 -9.09
N GLY A 344 -2.85 23.49 -8.94
CA GLY A 344 -2.49 24.65 -8.13
C GLY A 344 -2.21 24.34 -6.65
N ILE A 345 -2.03 23.07 -6.27
CA ILE A 345 -1.69 22.65 -4.91
C ILE A 345 -0.26 22.08 -4.91
N GLY A 346 0.70 22.84 -4.38
CA GLY A 346 2.11 22.47 -4.43
C GLY A 346 3.04 23.67 -4.24
N PRO A 347 4.36 23.46 -4.32
CA PRO A 347 5.34 24.49 -3.98
C PRO A 347 5.21 25.70 -4.90
N SER A 348 4.96 26.88 -4.34
CA SER A 348 4.79 28.12 -5.13
C SER A 348 5.97 28.43 -6.05
N SER A 349 7.19 28.02 -5.65
CA SER A 349 8.44 28.08 -6.41
C SER A 349 8.46 27.18 -7.67
N VAL A 350 7.70 26.08 -7.68
CA VAL A 350 7.53 25.17 -8.83
C VAL A 350 6.38 25.63 -9.72
N LEU A 351 5.27 26.06 -9.12
CA LEU A 351 4.03 26.34 -9.86
C LEU A 351 4.06 27.69 -10.60
N THR A 352 4.56 28.74 -9.95
CA THR A 352 4.53 30.12 -10.50
C THR A 352 5.33 30.25 -11.80
N PRO A 353 6.56 29.70 -11.94
CA PRO A 353 7.31 29.76 -13.20
C PRO A 353 6.64 29.04 -14.38
N LEU A 354 5.74 28.09 -14.10
CA LEU A 354 4.96 27.35 -15.10
C LEU A 354 3.62 28.01 -15.45
N GLY A 355 3.34 29.19 -14.88
CA GLY A 355 2.09 29.92 -15.09
C GLY A 355 0.88 29.32 -14.37
N ILE A 356 1.10 28.42 -13.41
CA ILE A 356 0.02 27.78 -12.64
C ILE A 356 -0.30 28.64 -11.42
N ALA A 357 -1.57 29.02 -11.27
CA ALA A 357 -2.03 29.80 -10.13
C ALA A 357 -2.01 28.96 -8.85
N VAL A 358 -1.25 29.40 -7.85
CA VAL A 358 -1.17 28.74 -6.54
C VAL A 358 -2.50 28.94 -5.79
N ARG A 359 -3.22 27.84 -5.53
CA ARG A 359 -4.41 27.79 -4.68
C ARG A 359 -4.05 27.54 -3.22
N LYS A 360 -3.06 26.67 -3.00
CA LYS A 360 -2.50 26.35 -1.69
C LYS A 360 -1.02 25.98 -1.88
N ASP A 361 -0.15 26.69 -1.18
CA ASP A 361 1.28 26.35 -1.11
C ASP A 361 1.44 25.18 -0.12
N LEU A 362 1.86 24.02 -0.64
CA LEU A 362 2.14 22.80 0.12
C LEU A 362 3.41 22.16 -0.44
N PRO A 363 4.17 21.39 0.36
CA PRO A 363 5.41 20.75 -0.07
C PRO A 363 5.20 19.51 -0.96
N VAL A 364 4.17 19.51 -1.82
CA VAL A 364 3.83 18.42 -2.73
C VAL A 364 5.03 18.08 -3.62
N GLY A 365 5.44 16.81 -3.60
CA GLY A 365 6.58 16.31 -4.35
C GLY A 365 7.89 16.27 -3.56
N HIS A 366 8.00 16.89 -2.38
CA HIS A 366 9.15 16.67 -1.49
C HIS A 366 9.05 15.34 -0.73
N ASN A 367 10.07 15.01 0.07
CA ASN A 367 10.17 13.77 0.85
C ASN A 367 10.08 12.48 0.03
N LEU A 368 10.47 12.52 -1.27
CA LEU A 368 10.55 11.32 -2.09
C LEU A 368 11.59 10.37 -1.48
N GLN A 369 11.15 9.16 -1.20
CA GLN A 369 11.95 8.05 -0.67
C GLN A 369 11.74 6.84 -1.60
N ASP A 370 12.75 5.98 -1.76
CA ASP A 370 12.69 4.73 -2.54
C ASP A 370 13.85 3.82 -2.12
N HIS A 371 13.64 2.51 -2.17
CA HIS A 371 14.70 1.51 -1.98
C HIS A 371 15.73 1.58 -3.10
N ALA A 372 17.00 1.81 -2.74
CA ALA A 372 18.13 1.72 -3.66
C ALA A 372 18.79 0.34 -3.55
N SER A 373 18.84 -0.40 -4.65
CA SER A 373 19.37 -1.78 -4.69
C SER A 373 20.48 -1.96 -5.70
N SER A 374 21.38 -2.91 -5.40
CA SER A 374 22.47 -3.32 -6.29
C SER A 374 22.66 -4.83 -6.21
N THR A 375 23.09 -5.47 -7.29
CA THR A 375 23.19 -6.94 -7.37
C THR A 375 24.64 -7.39 -7.50
N MET A 376 25.05 -8.30 -6.61
CA MET A 376 26.29 -9.06 -6.72
C MET A 376 26.02 -10.35 -7.49
N TYR A 377 26.94 -10.77 -8.36
CA TYR A 377 26.75 -11.95 -9.22
C TYR A 377 27.77 -13.03 -8.92
N PHE A 378 27.33 -14.29 -8.85
CA PHE A 378 28.15 -15.43 -8.46
C PHE A 378 28.00 -16.58 -9.45
N SER A 379 29.12 -17.09 -9.95
CA SER A 379 29.15 -18.34 -10.69
C SER A 379 28.93 -19.52 -9.75
N THR A 380 28.27 -20.55 -10.26
CA THR A 380 27.95 -21.78 -9.53
C THR A 380 28.55 -23.00 -10.23
N THR A 381 28.35 -24.18 -9.66
CA THR A 381 28.32 -25.44 -10.41
C THR A 381 27.17 -25.43 -11.44
N GLN A 382 27.01 -26.48 -12.25
CA GLN A 382 25.92 -26.52 -13.23
C GLN A 382 24.55 -26.42 -12.54
N ILE A 383 23.77 -25.40 -12.92
CA ILE A 383 22.41 -25.16 -12.47
C ILE A 383 21.54 -24.71 -13.64
N GLU A 384 20.23 -24.94 -13.50
CA GLU A 384 19.22 -24.23 -14.27
C GLU A 384 18.96 -22.86 -13.64
N ASN A 385 18.84 -21.82 -14.47
CA ASN A 385 18.52 -20.47 -14.03
C ASN A 385 17.66 -19.71 -15.04
N TRP A 386 17.18 -18.54 -14.64
CA TRP A 386 16.20 -17.78 -15.41
C TRP A 386 16.80 -17.10 -16.64
N ALA A 387 18.07 -16.68 -16.60
CA ALA A 387 18.75 -16.16 -17.79
C ALA A 387 18.76 -17.17 -18.95
N GLN A 388 18.90 -18.47 -18.68
CA GLN A 388 18.85 -19.50 -19.72
C GLN A 388 17.49 -19.52 -20.41
N LEU A 389 16.37 -19.53 -19.65
CA LEU A 389 15.02 -19.48 -20.23
C LEU A 389 14.83 -18.20 -21.07
N TRP A 390 15.19 -17.03 -20.53
CA TRP A 390 15.02 -15.76 -21.23
C TRP A 390 15.96 -15.53 -22.42
N SER A 391 16.98 -16.38 -22.58
CA SER A 391 17.83 -16.41 -23.78
C SER A 391 17.26 -17.21 -24.95
N ASN A 392 16.11 -17.87 -24.78
CA ASN A 392 15.55 -18.81 -25.76
C ASN A 392 14.01 -18.66 -25.91
N GLU A 393 13.57 -18.03 -27.01
CA GLU A 393 12.15 -17.81 -27.30
C GLU A 393 11.34 -19.11 -27.45
N ASP A 394 11.91 -20.18 -28.01
CA ASP A 394 11.25 -21.48 -28.13
C ASP A 394 11.03 -22.13 -26.74
N ALA A 395 11.97 -21.94 -25.81
CA ALA A 395 11.83 -22.43 -24.44
C ALA A 395 10.75 -21.66 -23.67
N ILE A 396 10.65 -20.33 -23.85
CA ILE A 396 9.55 -19.52 -23.31
C ILE A 396 8.21 -19.98 -23.89
N ALA A 397 8.15 -20.21 -25.21
CA ALA A 397 6.92 -20.67 -25.88
C ALA A 397 6.48 -22.06 -25.38
N ALA A 398 7.41 -22.99 -25.17
CA ALA A 398 7.14 -24.30 -24.61
C ALA A 398 6.65 -24.21 -23.16
N ALA A 399 7.31 -23.43 -22.30
CA ALA A 399 6.89 -23.22 -20.92
C ALA A 399 5.52 -22.51 -20.82
N LEU A 400 5.20 -21.62 -21.78
CA LEU A 400 3.87 -20.99 -21.85
C LEU A 400 2.81 -21.98 -22.30
N ALA A 401 3.13 -22.92 -23.19
CA ALA A 401 2.22 -23.99 -23.58
C ALA A 401 1.94 -24.94 -22.40
N GLU A 402 2.97 -25.28 -21.60
CA GLU A 402 2.80 -26.03 -20.34
C GLU A 402 1.85 -25.29 -19.39
N TRP A 403 2.20 -24.06 -18.98
CA TRP A 403 1.40 -23.26 -18.06
C TRP A 403 -0.04 -23.08 -18.56
N LYS A 404 -0.25 -22.91 -19.87
CA LYS A 404 -1.60 -22.84 -20.46
C LYS A 404 -2.39 -24.14 -20.31
N SER A 405 -1.73 -25.29 -20.42
CA SER A 405 -2.33 -26.63 -20.33
C SER A 405 -2.73 -27.02 -18.89
N ASN A 406 -1.87 -26.76 -17.90
CA ASN A 406 -2.01 -27.34 -16.56
C ASN A 406 -1.69 -26.40 -15.38
N LYS A 407 -1.30 -25.14 -15.65
CA LYS A 407 -0.88 -24.14 -14.64
C LYS A 407 0.38 -24.52 -13.84
N SER A 408 1.24 -25.40 -14.36
CA SER A 408 2.57 -25.71 -13.78
C SER A 408 3.72 -25.07 -14.55
N GLY A 409 4.94 -25.44 -14.15
CA GLY A 409 6.16 -25.19 -14.91
C GLY A 409 6.86 -23.88 -14.55
N VAL A 410 8.02 -23.67 -15.16
CA VAL A 410 8.94 -22.56 -14.81
C VAL A 410 8.33 -21.15 -14.92
N LEU A 411 7.23 -20.97 -15.65
CA LEU A 411 6.51 -19.69 -15.73
C LEU A 411 5.53 -19.43 -14.57
N THR A 412 5.35 -20.34 -13.61
CA THR A 412 4.74 -19.99 -12.31
C THR A 412 5.73 -19.31 -11.37
N TYR A 413 7.03 -19.47 -11.61
CA TYR A 413 8.09 -18.96 -10.74
C TYR A 413 8.11 -17.43 -10.72
N ILE A 414 8.54 -16.91 -9.58
CA ILE A 414 8.93 -15.55 -9.24
C ILE A 414 10.00 -15.64 -8.15
N ASN A 415 10.83 -14.61 -7.99
CA ASN A 415 11.79 -14.61 -6.88
C ASN A 415 11.01 -14.54 -5.55
N GLU A 416 11.23 -15.50 -4.65
CA GLU A 416 10.54 -15.61 -3.35
C GLU A 416 11.53 -15.71 -2.17
N ALA A 417 12.84 -15.86 -2.45
CA ALA A 417 13.87 -16.08 -1.45
C ALA A 417 14.43 -14.75 -0.93
N VAL A 418 13.98 -14.35 0.27
CA VAL A 418 14.21 -13.03 0.88
C VAL A 418 14.80 -13.20 2.28
N GLY A 419 15.55 -12.21 2.75
CA GLY A 419 15.92 -12.07 4.15
C GLY A 419 16.37 -10.66 4.49
N TYR A 420 16.24 -10.27 5.75
CA TYR A 420 16.57 -8.94 6.24
C TYR A 420 17.64 -8.99 7.34
N VAL A 421 18.57 -8.03 7.28
CA VAL A 421 19.71 -7.92 8.19
C VAL A 421 19.78 -6.52 8.79
N SER A 422 20.09 -6.42 10.08
CA SER A 422 20.27 -5.13 10.77
C SER A 422 21.66 -4.54 10.55
N MET A 423 21.85 -3.29 10.98
CA MET A 423 23.16 -2.64 10.94
C MET A 423 24.23 -3.43 11.73
N ALA A 424 23.85 -3.99 12.88
CA ALA A 424 24.72 -4.79 13.73
C ALA A 424 25.10 -6.12 13.08
N ASP A 425 24.23 -6.70 12.25
CA ASP A 425 24.50 -7.93 11.51
C ASP A 425 25.56 -7.72 10.41
N ILE A 426 25.45 -6.62 9.65
CA ILE A 426 26.34 -6.31 8.52
C ILE A 426 27.66 -5.66 8.95
N THR A 427 27.76 -5.20 10.19
CA THR A 427 28.98 -4.68 10.81
C THR A 427 29.26 -5.43 12.12
N SER A 428 29.01 -4.77 13.26
CA SER A 428 28.98 -5.28 14.62
C SER A 428 28.16 -4.31 15.48
N ALA A 429 27.69 -4.72 16.66
CA ALA A 429 26.93 -3.83 17.55
C ALA A 429 27.70 -2.55 17.95
N ALA A 430 29.03 -2.62 18.04
CA ALA A 430 29.89 -1.48 18.35
C ALA A 430 30.00 -0.51 17.15
N GLU A 431 30.19 -1.03 15.94
CA GLU A 431 30.22 -0.21 14.71
C GLU A 431 28.86 0.41 14.39
N ALA A 432 27.78 -0.33 14.60
CA ALA A 432 26.40 0.15 14.50
C ALA A 432 26.13 1.33 15.45
N SER A 433 26.53 1.18 16.73
CA SER A 433 26.44 2.24 17.73
C SER A 433 27.29 3.47 17.36
N ALA A 434 28.50 3.26 16.83
CA ALA A 434 29.38 4.34 16.40
C ALA A 434 28.82 5.07 15.16
N ALA A 435 28.27 4.34 14.19
CA ALA A 435 27.64 4.91 13.00
C ALA A 435 26.44 5.79 13.39
N ALA A 436 25.55 5.28 14.25
CA ALA A 436 24.43 6.05 14.78
C ALA A 436 24.90 7.30 15.55
N ALA A 437 25.91 7.18 16.42
CA ALA A 437 26.47 8.30 17.16
C ALA A 437 27.03 9.41 16.24
N ASN A 438 27.69 9.02 15.14
CA ASN A 438 28.30 9.93 14.17
C ASN A 438 27.27 10.72 13.32
N ILE A 439 26.00 10.31 13.26
CA ILE A 439 24.97 11.07 12.54
C ILE A 439 24.61 12.36 13.29
N ASN A 440 25.08 13.48 12.76
CA ASN A 440 24.60 14.81 13.12
C ASN A 440 23.33 15.14 12.32
N VAL A 441 22.17 14.81 12.89
CA VAL A 441 20.85 15.00 12.26
C VAL A 441 20.64 16.45 11.78
N ALA A 442 21.07 17.45 12.55
CA ALA A 442 20.91 18.85 12.18
C ALA A 442 21.73 19.21 10.91
N GLN A 443 22.95 18.68 10.78
CA GLN A 443 23.76 18.86 9.57
C GLN A 443 23.15 18.09 8.39
N THR A 444 22.72 16.84 8.58
CA THR A 444 22.09 16.05 7.51
C THR A 444 20.80 16.69 6.99
N VAL A 445 19.98 17.30 7.86
CA VAL A 445 18.80 18.10 7.48
C VAL A 445 19.19 19.39 6.76
N ALA A 446 20.31 20.03 7.14
CA ALA A 446 20.83 21.18 6.41
C ALA A 446 21.24 20.79 4.99
N ASP A 447 22.13 19.80 4.84
CA ASP A 447 22.69 19.36 3.57
C ASP A 447 21.61 18.88 2.58
N VAL A 448 20.72 17.98 3.03
CA VAL A 448 19.61 17.45 2.21
C VAL A 448 18.58 18.54 1.90
N GLY A 449 18.29 19.41 2.88
CA GLY A 449 17.36 20.51 2.68
C GLY A 449 17.88 21.55 1.70
N ASP A 450 19.18 21.83 1.69
CA ASP A 450 19.81 22.79 0.78
C ASP A 450 19.87 22.22 -0.65
N ALA A 451 20.20 20.94 -0.80
CA ALA A 451 20.25 20.26 -2.10
C ALA A 451 18.92 20.33 -2.89
N HIS A 452 17.79 20.35 -2.20
CA HIS A 452 16.45 20.38 -2.81
C HIS A 452 15.63 21.65 -2.51
N ASN A 453 16.26 22.71 -2.00
CA ASN A 453 15.61 23.97 -1.59
C ASN A 453 14.38 23.75 -0.66
N MET A 454 14.46 22.77 0.25
CA MET A 454 13.33 22.34 1.07
C MET A 454 12.92 23.45 2.07
N PRO A 455 11.62 23.74 2.21
CA PRO A 455 11.11 24.75 3.14
C PRO A 455 11.27 24.30 4.60
N ALA A 456 11.17 25.26 5.53
CA ALA A 456 11.46 25.03 6.95
C ALA A 456 10.57 23.96 7.62
N ASN A 457 9.30 23.84 7.21
CA ASN A 457 8.39 22.81 7.71
C ASN A 457 8.81 21.40 7.26
N VAL A 458 9.21 21.22 5.99
CA VAL A 458 9.78 19.95 5.51
C VAL A 458 11.05 19.57 6.28
N ARG A 459 11.92 20.54 6.57
CA ARG A 459 13.12 20.31 7.41
C ARG A 459 12.79 19.90 8.84
N ALA A 460 11.70 20.42 9.42
CA ALA A 460 11.20 19.97 10.72
C ALA A 460 10.72 18.51 10.67
N GLY A 461 9.97 18.12 9.63
CA GLY A 461 9.59 16.73 9.38
C GLY A 461 10.78 15.79 9.20
N LEU A 462 11.78 16.18 8.40
CA LEU A 462 13.01 15.40 8.23
C LEU A 462 13.81 15.25 9.53
N THR A 463 13.80 16.25 10.40
CA THR A 463 14.46 16.16 11.71
C THR A 463 13.83 15.06 12.56
N ALA A 464 12.50 14.95 12.57
CA ALA A 464 11.80 13.87 13.27
C ALA A 464 12.07 12.50 12.64
N GLN A 465 11.97 12.38 11.30
CA GLN A 465 12.26 11.14 10.57
C GLN A 465 13.68 10.63 10.81
N TYR A 466 14.71 11.48 10.70
CA TYR A 466 16.10 11.05 10.90
C TYR A 466 16.43 10.73 12.36
N ASN A 467 15.74 11.32 13.34
CA ASN A 467 15.88 10.90 14.74
C ASN A 467 15.37 9.46 14.94
N ILE A 468 14.28 9.07 14.28
CA ILE A 468 13.75 7.70 14.29
C ILE A 468 14.69 6.74 13.52
N GLN A 469 15.07 7.07 12.28
CA GLN A 469 16.00 6.22 11.51
C GLN A 469 17.35 6.03 12.22
N LYS A 470 17.83 7.04 12.96
CA LYS A 470 19.05 6.94 13.77
C LYS A 470 18.95 5.92 14.90
N THR A 471 17.78 5.67 15.49
CA THR A 471 17.62 4.59 16.48
C THR A 471 17.63 3.21 15.81
N TRP A 472 17.02 3.09 14.63
CA TRP A 472 16.98 1.84 13.84
C TRP A 472 18.35 1.34 13.36
N LEU A 473 19.38 2.19 13.41
CA LEU A 473 20.78 1.78 13.20
C LEU A 473 21.38 1.01 14.38
N THR A 474 20.69 0.90 15.52
CA THR A 474 21.21 0.28 16.75
C THR A 474 20.36 -0.89 17.27
N ASP A 475 19.20 -1.13 16.68
CA ASP A 475 18.29 -2.22 17.04
C ASP A 475 18.29 -3.35 15.99
N SER A 476 17.22 -4.16 15.97
CA SER A 476 17.04 -5.28 15.06
C SER A 476 16.42 -4.92 13.71
N THR A 477 16.10 -3.66 13.42
CA THR A 477 15.45 -3.24 12.16
C THR A 477 16.24 -3.68 10.93
N GLY A 478 15.54 -4.22 9.92
CA GLY A 478 16.13 -4.72 8.68
C GLY A 478 16.68 -3.62 7.78
N GLN A 479 17.88 -3.12 8.04
CA GLN A 479 18.52 -2.05 7.25
C GLN A 479 18.80 -2.43 5.80
N LEU A 480 18.99 -3.72 5.52
CA LEU A 480 19.10 -4.25 4.17
C LEU A 480 18.14 -5.42 3.97
N GLU A 481 17.47 -5.41 2.82
CA GLU A 481 16.87 -6.60 2.21
C GLU A 481 17.93 -7.27 1.32
N ILE A 482 17.95 -8.60 1.36
CA ILE A 482 18.81 -9.43 0.54
C ILE A 482 17.92 -10.45 -0.18
N ILE A 483 17.95 -10.46 -1.52
CA ILE A 483 17.11 -11.34 -2.34
C ILE A 483 17.99 -12.25 -3.19
N LEU A 484 17.75 -13.55 -3.15
CA LEU A 484 18.33 -14.49 -4.11
C LEU A 484 17.57 -14.38 -5.44
N SER A 485 18.29 -14.02 -6.50
CA SER A 485 17.74 -13.83 -7.84
C SER A 485 18.26 -14.87 -8.82
N MET A 486 17.34 -15.67 -9.36
CA MET A 486 17.66 -16.68 -10.38
C MET A 486 17.94 -16.08 -11.77
N TRP A 487 17.89 -14.75 -11.94
CA TRP A 487 18.29 -14.12 -13.20
C TRP A 487 19.77 -14.33 -13.51
N GLY A 488 20.67 -14.07 -12.57
CA GLY A 488 22.11 -14.18 -12.79
C GLY A 488 22.65 -13.25 -13.90
N ALA A 489 23.95 -13.33 -14.17
CA ALA A 489 24.63 -12.62 -15.26
C ALA A 489 24.79 -13.46 -16.54
N GLY A 490 24.27 -14.70 -16.54
CA GLY A 490 24.42 -15.69 -17.61
C GLY A 490 24.10 -17.10 -17.11
N ALA A 491 24.40 -18.13 -17.90
CA ALA A 491 24.24 -19.53 -17.50
C ALA A 491 25.14 -19.90 -16.30
N ASN A 492 24.66 -20.78 -15.41
CA ASN A 492 25.37 -21.23 -14.20
C ASN A 492 25.83 -20.07 -13.30
N ASN A 493 24.96 -19.08 -13.13
CA ASN A 493 25.22 -17.88 -12.35
C ASN A 493 23.94 -17.44 -11.61
N ILE A 494 24.09 -16.90 -10.40
CA ILE A 494 22.99 -16.35 -9.60
C ILE A 494 23.30 -14.91 -9.20
N GLY A 495 22.25 -14.11 -9.01
CA GLY A 495 22.34 -12.79 -8.42
C GLY A 495 21.99 -12.85 -6.94
N ILE A 496 22.66 -12.04 -6.12
CA ILE A 496 22.19 -11.67 -4.79
C ILE A 496 22.01 -10.16 -4.80
N GLN A 497 20.75 -9.73 -4.78
CA GLN A 497 20.36 -8.33 -4.68
C GLN A 497 20.52 -7.88 -3.22
N VAL A 498 21.00 -6.66 -3.04
CA VAL A 498 21.22 -6.01 -1.73
C VAL A 498 20.56 -4.64 -1.80
N ALA A 499 19.64 -4.33 -0.90
CA ALA A 499 18.80 -3.16 -1.02
C ALA A 499 18.60 -2.37 0.27
N LEU A 500 18.84 -1.07 0.19
CA LEU A 500 18.76 -0.13 1.31
C LEU A 500 17.32 0.17 1.69
N GLN A 501 16.92 -0.27 2.89
CA GLN A 501 15.53 -0.21 3.35
C GLN A 501 15.16 1.16 3.95
N HIS A 502 16.10 1.84 4.62
CA HIS A 502 15.87 3.14 5.27
C HIS A 502 16.90 4.18 4.79
N PRO A 503 16.82 4.64 3.53
CA PRO A 503 17.71 5.69 3.05
C PRO A 503 17.59 6.95 3.91
N PHE A 504 18.72 7.59 4.22
CA PHE A 504 18.75 8.97 4.74
C PHE A 504 18.71 9.99 3.59
N SER A 505 19.04 9.59 2.37
CA SER A 505 18.77 10.40 1.18
C SER A 505 17.27 10.68 1.03
N ARG A 506 16.95 11.87 0.52
CA ARG A 506 15.59 12.32 0.20
C ARG A 506 15.62 13.07 -1.11
N GLY A 507 14.58 12.89 -1.89
CA GLY A 507 14.45 13.45 -3.23
C GLY A 507 13.24 14.33 -3.44
N THR A 508 12.96 14.63 -4.71
CA THR A 508 11.74 15.32 -5.15
C THR A 508 11.11 14.72 -6.41
N CYS A 509 9.80 14.98 -6.59
CA CYS A 509 9.03 14.70 -7.79
C CYS A 509 8.19 15.93 -8.16
N HIS A 510 8.63 16.70 -9.16
CA HIS A 510 7.99 17.96 -9.54
C HIS A 510 7.69 18.03 -11.04
N ILE A 511 6.56 18.65 -11.40
CA ILE A 511 6.20 18.90 -12.79
C ILE A 511 7.25 19.76 -13.51
N SER A 512 7.47 19.44 -14.78
CA SER A 512 8.41 20.12 -15.69
C SER A 512 7.70 21.12 -16.63
N SER A 513 6.36 21.08 -16.67
CA SER A 513 5.51 21.93 -17.49
C SER A 513 4.07 21.93 -16.95
N ASN A 514 3.21 22.79 -17.48
CA ASN A 514 1.78 22.82 -17.19
C ASN A 514 0.94 21.75 -17.92
N SER A 515 1.56 20.72 -18.49
CA SER A 515 0.89 19.60 -19.17
C SER A 515 0.99 18.30 -18.37
N ALA A 516 -0.15 17.65 -18.15
CA ALA A 516 -0.21 16.31 -17.54
C ALA A 516 0.49 15.23 -18.39
N PHE A 517 0.63 15.46 -19.70
CA PHE A 517 1.25 14.50 -20.62
C PHE A 517 2.78 14.59 -20.65
N SER A 518 3.36 15.60 -19.99
CA SER A 518 4.79 15.68 -19.74
C SER A 518 5.18 14.84 -18.54
N LYS A 519 6.31 14.13 -18.62
CA LYS A 519 6.88 13.43 -17.46
C LYS A 519 7.39 14.45 -16.43
N PRO A 520 7.14 14.27 -15.13
CA PRO A 520 7.73 15.10 -14.09
C PRO A 520 9.24 14.84 -13.98
N ASN A 521 9.96 15.80 -13.41
CA ASN A 521 11.33 15.62 -12.97
C ASN A 521 11.31 14.76 -11.69
N ILE A 522 11.90 13.58 -11.75
CA ILE A 522 11.98 12.63 -10.64
C ILE A 522 13.44 12.54 -10.21
N ASP A 523 13.73 12.97 -8.99
CA ASP A 523 15.09 12.95 -8.44
C ASP A 523 15.09 12.32 -7.05
N PRO A 524 15.34 11.00 -6.91
CA PRO A 524 15.41 10.34 -5.61
C PRO A 524 16.72 10.63 -4.84
N SER A 525 17.70 11.31 -5.45
CA SER A 525 18.99 11.64 -4.83
C SER A 525 19.72 10.44 -4.22
N TYR A 526 19.72 9.29 -4.89
CA TYR A 526 20.31 8.05 -4.37
C TYR A 526 21.73 8.27 -3.84
N TYR A 527 22.00 7.78 -2.62
CA TYR A 527 23.31 7.86 -1.95
C TYR A 527 23.86 9.28 -1.76
N ALA A 528 23.01 10.32 -1.74
CA ALA A 528 23.42 11.67 -1.37
C ALA A 528 24.00 11.71 0.05
N VAL A 529 23.38 11.03 1.01
CA VAL A 529 23.89 10.93 2.38
C VAL A 529 24.90 9.79 2.50
N ASP A 530 26.00 10.01 3.24
CA ASP A 530 27.12 9.07 3.28
C ASP A 530 26.81 7.74 3.99
N ILE A 531 25.93 7.75 5.01
CA ILE A 531 25.54 6.52 5.72
C ILE A 531 24.91 5.48 4.78
N ASP A 532 24.13 5.91 3.79
CA ASP A 532 23.52 5.05 2.76
C ASP A 532 24.59 4.26 1.99
N ARG A 533 25.74 4.90 1.71
CA ARG A 533 26.91 4.28 1.05
C ARG A 533 27.64 3.32 1.98
N GLN A 534 27.74 3.67 3.26
CA GLN A 534 28.36 2.80 4.27
C GLN A 534 27.54 1.50 4.46
N ILE A 535 26.21 1.61 4.54
CA ILE A 535 25.28 0.47 4.68
C ILE A 535 25.38 -0.46 3.48
N ILE A 536 25.23 0.04 2.24
CA ILE A 536 25.29 -0.84 1.04
C ILE A 536 26.68 -1.51 0.88
N GLY A 537 27.76 -0.80 1.22
CA GLY A 537 29.12 -1.35 1.23
C GLY A 537 29.35 -2.41 2.31
N ALA A 538 28.69 -2.29 3.47
CA ALA A 538 28.67 -3.33 4.50
C ALA A 538 27.83 -4.55 4.07
N GLY A 539 26.68 -4.32 3.44
CA GLY A 539 25.85 -5.36 2.82
C GLY A 539 26.62 -6.26 1.88
N ALA A 540 27.43 -5.70 0.97
CA ALA A 540 28.24 -6.50 0.07
C ALA A 540 29.29 -7.38 0.79
N ARG A 541 29.85 -6.90 1.91
CA ARG A 541 30.74 -7.72 2.75
C ARG A 541 29.96 -8.81 3.49
N TRP A 542 28.74 -8.53 3.92
CA TRP A 542 27.84 -9.52 4.53
C TRP A 542 27.45 -10.62 3.53
N VAL A 543 27.09 -10.27 2.29
CA VAL A 543 26.78 -11.23 1.22
C VAL A 543 27.97 -12.15 0.93
N ARG A 544 29.20 -11.63 0.95
CA ARG A 544 30.41 -12.47 0.85
C ARG A 544 30.54 -13.49 1.98
N ARG A 545 29.96 -13.26 3.16
CA ARG A 545 29.88 -14.27 4.23
C ARG A 545 28.78 -15.29 3.93
N LEU A 546 27.60 -14.84 3.47
CA LEU A 546 26.48 -15.70 3.10
C LEU A 546 26.84 -16.73 2.02
N VAL A 547 27.50 -16.32 0.93
CA VAL A 547 27.90 -17.24 -0.14
C VAL A 547 28.97 -18.27 0.28
N ASN A 548 29.65 -18.03 1.41
CA ASN A 548 30.62 -18.94 2.02
C ASN A 548 30.05 -19.69 3.24
N ALA A 549 28.73 -19.62 3.47
CA ALA A 549 28.03 -20.30 4.56
C ALA A 549 27.15 -21.44 4.04
N GLY A 550 26.94 -22.47 4.87
CA GLY A 550 26.04 -23.59 4.59
C GLY A 550 26.23 -24.24 3.21
N PRO A 551 25.13 -24.68 2.55
CA PRO A 551 25.20 -25.28 1.22
C PRO A 551 25.71 -24.37 0.10
N PHE A 552 25.62 -23.04 0.22
CA PHE A 552 26.20 -22.14 -0.80
C PHE A 552 27.71 -22.31 -0.94
N ALA A 553 28.42 -22.56 0.17
CA ALA A 553 29.87 -22.76 0.18
C ALA A 553 30.35 -23.96 -0.69
N SER A 554 29.48 -24.93 -0.98
CA SER A 554 29.80 -26.08 -1.84
C SER A 554 29.35 -25.90 -3.29
N THR A 555 28.51 -24.90 -3.57
CA THR A 555 27.83 -24.74 -4.88
C THR A 555 28.27 -23.49 -5.62
N ILE A 556 28.64 -22.41 -4.91
CA ILE A 556 29.17 -21.17 -5.50
C ILE A 556 30.68 -21.35 -5.76
N THR A 557 31.09 -21.09 -7.00
CA THR A 557 32.48 -21.29 -7.48
C THR A 557 33.28 -20.00 -7.57
N GLY A 558 32.63 -18.83 -7.56
CA GLY A 558 33.32 -17.54 -7.50
C GLY A 558 32.41 -16.33 -7.74
N GLU A 559 32.88 -15.16 -7.33
CA GLU A 559 32.23 -13.87 -7.59
C GLU A 559 32.56 -13.34 -8.98
N THR A 560 31.63 -12.63 -9.60
CA THR A 560 31.69 -12.09 -10.98
C THR A 560 31.16 -10.66 -11.05
N GLY A 561 31.35 -9.98 -12.19
CA GLY A 561 30.90 -8.61 -12.39
C GLY A 561 31.82 -7.56 -11.74
N SER A 562 31.28 -6.35 -11.51
CA SER A 562 32.05 -5.18 -11.03
C SER A 562 32.53 -5.27 -9.58
N THR A 563 31.93 -6.13 -8.77
CA THR A 563 32.31 -6.30 -7.35
C THR A 563 33.45 -7.30 -7.18
N ALA A 564 33.64 -8.22 -8.13
CA ALA A 564 34.66 -9.26 -8.07
C ALA A 564 36.07 -8.67 -7.88
N GLY A 565 36.76 -9.08 -6.81
CA GLY A 565 38.08 -8.55 -6.44
C GLY A 565 38.09 -7.13 -5.85
N ALA A 566 36.99 -6.38 -5.92
CA ALA A 566 36.86 -5.07 -5.28
C ALA A 566 36.76 -5.23 -3.75
N ASN A 567 37.42 -4.34 -3.02
CA ASN A 567 37.53 -4.38 -1.56
C ASN A 567 37.50 -2.96 -0.97
N GLY A 568 37.17 -2.82 0.32
CA GLY A 568 37.11 -1.52 1.00
C GLY A 568 36.19 -0.52 0.28
N SER A 569 36.67 0.71 0.08
CA SER A 569 35.94 1.75 -0.65
C SER A 569 35.63 1.37 -2.10
N ALA A 570 36.50 0.62 -2.79
CA ALA A 570 36.25 0.18 -4.16
C ALA A 570 35.04 -0.75 -4.27
N LEU A 571 34.78 -1.58 -3.25
CA LEU A 571 33.56 -2.40 -3.18
C LEU A 571 32.32 -1.53 -2.99
N THR A 572 32.38 -0.55 -2.08
CA THR A 572 31.28 0.42 -1.90
C THR A 572 30.96 1.16 -3.19
N THR A 573 31.98 1.67 -3.90
CA THR A 573 31.80 2.36 -5.20
C THR A 573 31.27 1.42 -6.28
N ALA A 574 31.67 0.14 -6.29
CA ALA A 574 31.12 -0.85 -7.23
C ALA A 574 29.63 -1.12 -6.98
N MET A 575 29.22 -1.26 -5.72
CA MET A 575 27.80 -1.41 -5.34
C MET A 575 26.99 -0.16 -5.70
N GLN A 576 27.50 1.02 -5.35
CA GLN A 576 26.89 2.32 -5.64
C GLN A 576 26.68 2.49 -7.15
N ASN A 577 27.71 2.31 -7.97
CA ASN A 577 27.60 2.45 -9.44
C ASN A 577 26.69 1.38 -10.08
N GLY A 578 26.63 0.18 -9.49
CA GLY A 578 25.71 -0.88 -9.91
C GLY A 578 24.24 -0.58 -9.63
N ALA A 579 23.95 0.39 -8.75
CA ALA A 579 22.63 0.52 -8.15
C ALA A 579 21.50 0.97 -9.10
N SER A 580 20.28 0.63 -8.71
CA SER A 580 19.00 0.95 -9.33
C SER A 580 17.94 1.15 -8.24
N THR A 581 16.69 1.34 -8.66
CA THR A 581 15.49 1.29 -7.81
C THR A 581 15.04 -0.16 -7.56
N GLU A 582 14.39 -0.44 -6.43
CA GLU A 582 13.51 -1.62 -6.27
C GLU A 582 12.05 -1.36 -6.64
N TYR A 583 11.75 -0.16 -7.15
CA TYR A 583 10.43 0.24 -7.61
C TYR A 583 9.44 0.54 -6.45
N HIS A 584 9.93 0.99 -5.29
CA HIS A 584 9.17 1.27 -4.05
C HIS A 584 9.09 2.75 -3.64
N PRO A 585 8.82 3.71 -4.56
CA PRO A 585 8.87 5.10 -4.20
C PRO A 585 7.65 5.52 -3.37
N HIS A 586 7.84 6.42 -2.41
CA HIS A 586 6.75 7.05 -1.65
C HIS A 586 7.12 8.43 -1.08
N GLY A 587 6.24 9.00 -0.24
CA GLY A 587 6.47 10.23 0.51
C GLY A 587 6.10 11.54 -0.20
N THR A 588 5.87 11.53 -1.51
CA THR A 588 5.60 12.76 -2.30
C THR A 588 4.29 13.48 -1.97
N ALA A 589 3.41 12.86 -1.19
CA ALA A 589 2.23 13.48 -0.59
C ALA A 589 2.10 13.10 0.90
N SER A 590 3.22 13.11 1.63
CA SER A 590 3.38 12.62 3.01
C SER A 590 2.22 12.97 3.95
N MET A 591 1.78 11.96 4.71
CA MET A 591 0.89 12.07 5.87
C MET A 591 1.70 12.45 7.11
N LEU A 592 1.81 13.75 7.34
CA LEU A 592 2.50 14.39 8.47
C LEU A 592 1.69 15.63 8.90
N PRO A 593 1.96 16.22 10.08
CA PRO A 593 1.48 17.57 10.39
C PRO A 593 1.93 18.59 9.33
N GLU A 594 1.11 19.61 9.04
CA GLU A 594 1.40 20.63 8.01
C GLU A 594 2.69 21.41 8.34
N GLU A 595 2.91 21.68 9.63
CA GLU A 595 4.12 22.30 10.20
C GLU A 595 5.36 21.40 10.14
N MET A 596 5.19 20.10 9.88
CA MET A 596 6.24 19.11 9.61
C MET A 596 6.36 18.77 8.12
N GLY A 597 5.73 19.56 7.25
CA GLY A 597 5.80 19.37 5.80
C GLY A 597 4.82 18.32 5.25
N GLY A 598 3.72 18.06 5.97
CA GLY A 598 2.64 17.22 5.48
C GLY A 598 1.90 17.81 4.27
N VAL A 599 1.37 16.92 3.45
CA VAL A 599 0.46 17.24 2.33
C VAL A 599 -0.97 16.79 2.66
N VAL A 600 -1.12 15.67 3.37
CA VAL A 600 -2.42 15.18 3.87
C VAL A 600 -2.42 15.02 5.39
N ASP A 601 -3.58 15.20 6.01
CA ASP A 601 -3.78 14.88 7.42
C ASP A 601 -3.88 13.35 7.66
N THR A 602 -4.00 12.93 8.92
CA THR A 602 -4.17 11.51 9.28
C THR A 602 -5.49 10.86 8.82
N ARG A 603 -6.42 11.63 8.23
CA ARG A 603 -7.60 11.12 7.54
C ARG A 603 -7.39 11.09 6.02
N LEU A 604 -6.17 11.38 5.56
CA LEU A 604 -5.76 11.47 4.17
C LEU A 604 -6.36 12.65 3.39
N VAL A 605 -6.89 13.69 4.07
CA VAL A 605 -7.42 14.91 3.45
C VAL A 605 -6.29 15.88 3.16
N VAL A 606 -6.22 16.42 1.94
CA VAL A 606 -5.20 17.40 1.54
C VAL A 606 -5.38 18.71 2.31
N TYR A 607 -4.31 19.20 2.94
CA TYR A 607 -4.36 20.39 3.79
C TYR A 607 -4.88 21.63 3.04
N GLY A 608 -5.78 22.38 3.68
CA GLY A 608 -6.47 23.52 3.07
C GLY A 608 -7.60 23.15 2.11
N THR A 609 -7.96 21.86 1.99
CA THR A 609 -9.13 21.38 1.24
C THR A 609 -10.15 20.72 2.15
N ASN A 610 -11.43 20.72 1.75
CA ASN A 610 -12.49 20.06 2.53
C ASN A 610 -12.63 18.56 2.19
N ASN A 611 -12.51 18.23 0.90
CA ASN A 611 -13.02 16.99 0.31
C ASN A 611 -12.12 16.44 -0.84
N LEU A 612 -10.84 16.78 -0.83
CA LEU A 612 -9.82 16.19 -1.70
C LEU A 612 -8.92 15.28 -0.86
N ARG A 613 -8.75 14.02 -1.27
CA ARG A 613 -7.85 13.06 -0.60
C ARG A 613 -6.77 12.53 -1.52
N VAL A 614 -5.71 12.00 -0.90
CA VAL A 614 -4.72 11.14 -1.59
C VAL A 614 -4.72 9.77 -0.91
N VAL A 615 -4.91 8.70 -1.68
CA VAL A 615 -4.99 7.32 -1.17
C VAL A 615 -4.16 6.42 -2.08
N ASP A 616 -2.85 6.47 -1.90
CA ASP A 616 -1.85 5.57 -2.47
C ASP A 616 -0.54 5.69 -1.69
N SER A 617 0.53 5.00 -2.12
CA SER A 617 1.82 4.98 -1.42
C SER A 617 2.46 6.37 -1.22
N SER A 618 2.09 7.40 -1.98
CA SER A 618 2.61 8.77 -1.82
C SER A 618 2.43 9.35 -0.40
N VAL A 619 1.45 8.85 0.36
CA VAL A 619 1.15 9.32 1.72
C VAL A 619 2.06 8.72 2.79
N ILE A 620 2.79 7.65 2.51
CA ILE A 620 3.69 7.00 3.48
C ILE A 620 4.76 8.01 3.91
N PRO A 621 4.87 8.39 5.20
CA PRO A 621 5.75 9.48 5.62
C PRO A 621 7.22 9.06 5.75
N LEU A 622 7.48 7.79 6.06
CA LEU A 622 8.81 7.25 6.34
C LEU A 622 8.93 5.81 5.81
N HIS A 623 10.08 5.50 5.19
CA HIS A 623 10.36 4.18 4.62
C HIS A 623 10.31 3.06 5.65
N ILE A 624 9.92 1.89 5.16
CA ILE A 624 9.77 0.63 5.90
C ILE A 624 10.53 -0.50 5.20
N SER A 625 10.87 -1.55 5.95
CA SER A 625 11.56 -2.78 5.53
C SER A 625 10.64 -3.76 4.78
N ALA A 626 9.95 -3.28 3.74
CA ALA A 626 9.03 -4.13 2.98
C ALA A 626 8.70 -3.60 1.58
N HIS A 627 8.37 -4.56 0.71
CA HIS A 627 7.64 -4.34 -0.53
C HIS A 627 6.26 -3.69 -0.28
N LEU A 628 5.99 -2.56 -0.94
CA LEU A 628 4.88 -1.67 -0.55
C LEU A 628 3.46 -2.17 -0.85
N MET A 629 3.27 -3.30 -1.54
CA MET A 629 1.94 -3.73 -2.00
C MET A 629 0.95 -3.92 -0.85
N ALA A 630 1.36 -4.69 0.16
CA ALA A 630 0.55 -4.99 1.33
C ALA A 630 0.13 -3.70 2.05
N SER A 631 1.10 -2.83 2.36
CA SER A 631 0.88 -1.52 3.00
C SER A 631 -0.03 -0.61 2.17
N THR A 632 0.07 -0.65 0.84
CA THR A 632 -0.80 0.13 -0.06
C THR A 632 -2.25 -0.36 -0.04
N TYR A 633 -2.47 -1.68 0.05
CA TYR A 633 -3.82 -2.22 0.27
C TYR A 633 -4.34 -1.90 1.68
N GLY A 634 -3.50 -2.00 2.72
CA GLY A 634 -3.85 -1.57 4.08
C GLY A 634 -4.30 -0.12 4.15
N ILE A 635 -3.58 0.78 3.45
CA ILE A 635 -3.96 2.19 3.29
C ILE A 635 -5.31 2.34 2.60
N ALA A 636 -5.56 1.63 1.50
CA ALA A 636 -6.83 1.72 0.77
C ALA A 636 -8.03 1.17 1.56
N GLU A 637 -7.86 0.03 2.22
CA GLU A 637 -8.85 -0.59 3.10
C GLU A 637 -9.23 0.30 4.29
N LYS A 638 -8.22 0.93 4.91
CA LYS A 638 -8.41 1.89 6.00
C LYS A 638 -9.04 3.19 5.53
N ALA A 639 -8.57 3.72 4.39
CA ALA A 639 -9.14 4.93 3.78
C ALA A 639 -10.62 4.75 3.45
N ALA A 640 -11.03 3.56 2.98
CA ALA A 640 -12.43 3.25 2.76
C ALA A 640 -13.25 3.40 4.04
N ASP A 641 -12.79 2.87 5.16
CA ASP A 641 -13.52 2.95 6.43
C ASP A 641 -13.47 4.37 7.04
N ILE A 642 -12.40 5.15 6.84
CA ILE A 642 -12.32 6.59 7.17
C ILE A 642 -13.34 7.40 6.38
N ILE A 643 -13.40 7.23 5.05
CA ILE A 643 -14.36 7.91 4.16
C ILE A 643 -15.79 7.49 4.54
N LYS A 644 -16.02 6.20 4.79
CA LYS A 644 -17.31 5.69 5.25
C LYS A 644 -17.72 6.36 6.57
N GLN A 645 -16.86 6.45 7.56
CA GLN A 645 -17.16 7.13 8.83
C GLN A 645 -17.51 8.62 8.65
N ALA A 646 -16.89 9.32 7.68
CA ALA A 646 -17.19 10.72 7.40
C ALA A 646 -18.60 10.97 6.81
N TYR A 647 -19.17 10.00 6.07
CA TYR A 647 -20.50 10.13 5.44
C TYR A 647 -21.59 9.27 6.06
N TRP A 648 -21.25 8.31 6.92
CA TRP A 648 -22.22 7.49 7.62
C TRP A 648 -22.92 8.30 8.71
N LYS A 649 -24.11 8.79 8.38
CA LYS A 649 -25.06 9.26 9.40
C LYS A 649 -25.76 8.02 9.96
N PRO A 650 -25.54 7.63 11.24
CA PRO A 650 -26.40 6.63 11.85
C PRO A 650 -27.86 7.12 11.75
N PRO A 651 -28.84 6.23 11.57
CA PRO A 651 -30.23 6.64 11.69
C PRO A 651 -30.42 7.31 13.07
N PRO A 652 -31.26 8.36 13.18
CA PRO A 652 -31.57 8.91 14.49
C PRO A 652 -32.05 7.76 15.39
N PRO A 653 -31.65 7.74 16.68
CA PRO A 653 -32.18 6.74 17.60
C PRO A 653 -33.71 6.79 17.51
N PRO A 654 -34.42 5.64 17.51
CA PRO A 654 -35.87 5.66 17.48
C PRO A 654 -36.35 6.58 18.59
N GLU A 655 -37.21 7.54 18.26
CA GLU A 655 -37.73 8.50 19.23
C GLU A 655 -38.16 7.72 20.46
N ALA A 656 -37.59 8.04 21.61
CA ALA A 656 -37.90 7.36 22.84
C ALA A 656 -39.41 7.46 23.01
N SER A 657 -40.10 6.34 22.81
CA SER A 657 -41.55 6.31 22.87
C SER A 657 -41.92 6.85 24.23
N VAL A 658 -42.53 8.04 24.25
CA VAL A 658 -43.02 8.64 25.49
C VAL A 658 -44.22 7.80 25.90
N THR A 659 -43.96 6.65 26.52
CA THR A 659 -44.84 6.03 27.47
C THR A 659 -45.08 7.09 28.53
N ALA A 660 -46.13 7.87 28.33
CA ALA A 660 -46.71 8.69 29.37
C ALA A 660 -46.94 7.75 30.55
N THR A 661 -46.16 7.93 31.61
CA THR A 661 -46.39 7.27 32.89
C THR A 661 -47.70 7.83 33.43
N ALA A 662 -48.81 7.20 33.05
CA ALA A 662 -50.05 7.34 33.78
C ALA A 662 -49.75 6.90 35.22
N THR A 663 -49.88 7.85 36.15
CA THR A 663 -49.83 7.58 37.58
C THR A 663 -50.99 6.66 37.96
N GLU A 664 -50.79 5.78 38.95
CA GLU A 664 -51.75 4.73 39.34
C GLU A 664 -53.14 5.24 39.79
N ASP A 665 -53.31 6.56 39.96
CA ASP A 665 -54.56 7.19 40.41
C ASP A 665 -55.64 7.34 39.32
N ASP A 666 -55.32 7.22 38.02
CA ASP A 666 -56.28 7.38 36.92
C ASP A 666 -56.97 6.07 36.46
N VAL A 667 -56.80 4.97 37.21
CA VAL A 667 -57.52 3.71 36.94
C VAL A 667 -58.94 3.79 37.51
N ALA A 668 -59.88 4.25 36.68
CA ALA A 668 -61.30 4.24 37.01
C ALA A 668 -61.77 2.82 37.42
N GLN A 669 -62.39 2.73 38.60
CA GLN A 669 -62.92 1.48 39.16
C GLN A 669 -63.92 0.82 38.19
N ILE A 670 -63.81 -0.50 38.03
CA ILE A 670 -64.72 -1.29 37.19
C ILE A 670 -66.09 -1.37 37.88
N GLY A 671 -67.01 -0.47 37.48
CA GLY A 671 -68.43 -0.57 37.82
C GLY A 671 -69.14 -1.64 36.98
N GLU A 672 -70.04 -2.38 37.60
CA GLU A 672 -70.79 -3.46 36.94
C GLU A 672 -71.62 -2.95 35.75
N ALA A 673 -71.50 -3.62 34.61
CA ALA A 673 -72.33 -3.35 33.44
C ALA A 673 -73.77 -3.81 33.69
N THR A 674 -74.64 -2.87 34.07
CA THR A 674 -76.10 -3.09 34.13
C THR A 674 -76.76 -2.67 32.82
N ASP A 675 -77.69 -3.51 32.36
CA ASP A 675 -78.18 -3.54 30.97
C ASP A 675 -79.22 -2.44 30.70
N SER A 676 -78.79 -1.18 30.65
CA SER A 676 -79.68 0.00 30.55
C SER A 676 -79.07 1.23 29.85
N ALA A 677 -78.12 1.02 28.92
CA ALA A 677 -77.49 2.11 28.16
C ALA A 677 -77.49 1.91 26.63
N VAL A 678 -78.49 1.21 26.08
CA VAL A 678 -78.80 1.20 24.63
C VAL A 678 -80.24 1.65 24.37
N ALA A 679 -80.59 2.83 24.87
CA ALA A 679 -81.77 3.58 24.46
C ALA A 679 -81.64 5.08 24.81
N ASN A 680 -81.63 5.93 23.76
CA ASN A 680 -81.72 7.40 23.74
C ASN A 680 -80.45 8.20 23.37
N ALA A 681 -80.04 8.16 22.10
CA ALA A 681 -79.43 9.34 21.43
C ALA A 681 -79.43 9.29 19.87
N GLN A 682 -80.33 8.55 19.21
CA GLN A 682 -80.68 8.90 17.83
C GLN A 682 -81.68 10.07 17.85
N LYS A 683 -81.16 11.29 18.00
CA LYS A 683 -81.88 12.55 17.76
C LYS A 683 -80.87 13.70 17.69
N GLY A 684 -80.81 14.42 16.56
CA GLY A 684 -79.96 15.60 16.42
C GLY A 684 -79.10 15.66 15.16
N ALA A 685 -79.62 15.24 14.00
CA ALA A 685 -79.03 15.65 12.73
C ALA A 685 -79.51 17.07 12.40
N THR A 686 -78.60 18.03 12.29
CA THR A 686 -78.82 19.30 11.59
C THR A 686 -77.73 19.48 10.55
N THR A 687 -78.08 19.22 9.30
CA THR A 687 -77.24 19.45 8.12
C THR A 687 -77.56 20.79 7.49
N GLU A 688 -76.60 21.71 7.52
CA GLU A 688 -76.44 22.76 6.50
C GLU A 688 -74.96 22.70 6.04
N GLY A 689 -74.64 22.37 4.79
CA GLY A 689 -75.52 21.94 3.72
C GLY A 689 -74.76 21.37 2.51
N LEU A 690 -75.45 21.35 1.37
CA LEU A 690 -75.08 20.91 0.03
C LEU A 690 -75.40 19.45 -0.37
N SER A 691 -76.15 19.41 -1.46
CA SER A 691 -76.84 18.34 -2.20
C SER A 691 -75.92 17.57 -3.15
N ALA A 692 -76.35 16.50 -3.85
CA ALA A 692 -77.35 15.46 -3.61
C ALA A 692 -77.17 14.45 -4.76
N GLY A 693 -76.91 13.18 -4.45
CA GLY A 693 -76.58 12.20 -5.50
C GLY A 693 -76.48 10.75 -5.03
N ALA A 694 -77.02 10.43 -3.85
CA ALA A 694 -77.08 9.06 -3.32
C ALA A 694 -78.51 8.50 -3.42
N LYS A 695 -78.66 7.37 -4.13
CA LYS A 695 -79.81 6.45 -4.29
C LYS A 695 -79.36 5.46 -5.38
N ILE A 696 -79.30 4.14 -5.26
CA ILE A 696 -79.95 3.07 -4.46
C ILE A 696 -78.98 1.86 -4.46
N GLY A 697 -78.96 0.86 -3.56
CA GLY A 697 -79.87 0.50 -2.46
C GLY A 697 -79.36 -0.68 -1.61
N LEU A 698 -80.23 -1.20 -0.73
CA LEU A 698 -79.97 -2.15 0.38
C LEU A 698 -80.35 -3.62 0.09
N GLY A 699 -79.85 -4.55 0.92
CA GLY A 699 -80.32 -5.96 1.05
C GLY A 699 -79.26 -6.89 1.68
N VAL A 700 -79.08 -6.95 3.01
CA VAL A 700 -79.75 -7.83 4.02
C VAL A 700 -79.39 -9.33 3.94
N GLY A 701 -78.86 -9.93 5.03
CA GLY A 701 -78.70 -11.40 5.17
C GLY A 701 -77.81 -11.93 6.33
N VAL A 702 -78.42 -12.20 7.49
CA VAL A 702 -77.87 -12.67 8.79
C VAL A 702 -77.12 -14.03 8.79
N GLY A 703 -76.15 -14.27 9.70
CA GLY A 703 -75.75 -15.66 10.09
C GLY A 703 -74.48 -15.95 10.94
N VAL A 704 -74.49 -15.67 12.26
CA VAL A 704 -73.87 -16.43 13.40
C VAL A 704 -72.49 -17.14 13.26
N GLY A 705 -71.57 -16.94 14.24
CA GLY A 705 -70.69 -18.05 14.71
C GLY A 705 -69.29 -17.73 15.23
N ALA A 706 -69.17 -17.53 16.55
CA ALA A 706 -67.96 -17.33 17.37
C ALA A 706 -66.74 -18.28 17.16
N GLY A 707 -65.58 -17.93 17.76
CA GLY A 707 -64.63 -18.97 18.21
C GLY A 707 -63.11 -18.73 18.02
N ALA A 708 -62.61 -17.50 17.98
CA ALA A 708 -61.17 -17.28 17.91
C ALA A 708 -60.44 -17.62 19.24
N LEU A 709 -59.38 -18.43 19.12
CA LEU A 709 -58.09 -18.21 19.79
C LEU A 709 -58.07 -18.01 21.32
N LEU A 710 -58.70 -18.90 22.08
CA LEU A 710 -58.60 -18.92 23.56
C LEU A 710 -58.19 -20.28 24.16
N GLY A 711 -57.70 -21.22 23.35
CA GLY A 711 -57.39 -22.59 23.77
C GLY A 711 -55.91 -22.99 23.84
N LEU A 712 -54.96 -22.16 23.37
CA LEU A 712 -53.59 -22.61 23.06
C LEU A 712 -52.45 -21.88 23.78
N LEU A 713 -52.72 -20.78 24.50
CA LEU A 713 -51.68 -19.95 25.15
C LEU A 713 -51.48 -20.22 26.65
N VAL A 714 -52.33 -21.04 27.30
CA VAL A 714 -52.30 -21.25 28.76
C VAL A 714 -51.77 -22.64 29.17
N PHE A 715 -51.63 -23.59 28.23
CA PHE A 715 -51.30 -24.99 28.59
C PHE A 715 -49.80 -25.36 28.50
N CYS A 716 -48.98 -24.63 27.74
CA CYS A 716 -47.64 -25.11 27.35
C CYS A 716 -46.45 -24.65 28.23
N LEU A 717 -46.66 -23.89 29.30
CA LEU A 717 -45.56 -23.29 30.08
C LEU A 717 -45.36 -23.78 31.53
N CYS A 718 -46.08 -24.80 32.01
CA CYS A 718 -45.89 -25.31 33.39
C CYS A 718 -45.62 -26.83 33.52
N ILE A 719 -44.34 -27.20 33.35
CA ILE A 719 -43.57 -28.09 34.24
C ILE A 719 -43.76 -29.64 34.16
N ARG A 720 -42.75 -30.26 33.51
CA ARG A 720 -41.95 -31.46 33.90
C ARG A 720 -42.64 -32.73 34.46
N LYS A 721 -42.32 -33.90 33.85
CA LYS A 721 -41.28 -34.87 34.36
C LYS A 721 -41.22 -36.22 33.59
N LYS A 722 -39.99 -36.67 33.26
CA LYS A 722 -39.45 -38.07 33.27
C LYS A 722 -40.12 -39.13 32.35
N LYS A 723 -39.43 -40.16 31.78
CA LYS A 723 -37.99 -40.52 31.64
C LYS A 723 -37.86 -41.69 30.62
N ARG A 724 -36.87 -41.61 29.70
CA ARG A 724 -35.91 -42.67 29.24
C ARG A 724 -36.38 -44.08 28.74
N PRO A 725 -35.52 -44.85 28.02
CA PRO A 725 -34.37 -44.47 27.18
C PRO A 725 -34.27 -45.22 25.82
N ALA A 726 -33.38 -44.73 24.95
CA ALA A 726 -32.58 -45.59 24.07
C ALA A 726 -31.12 -45.08 24.09
N ASN A 727 -30.19 -46.02 24.09
CA ASN A 727 -28.73 -45.89 24.13
C ASN A 727 -28.17 -45.84 22.67
N ASP A 728 -26.91 -45.49 22.35
CA ASP A 728 -25.74 -45.00 23.11
C ASP A 728 -24.76 -44.27 22.15
N GLU A 729 -23.52 -44.01 22.61
CA GLU A 729 -22.32 -43.60 21.85
C GLU A 729 -22.09 -42.10 21.61
N LYS A 730 -21.77 -41.40 22.71
CA LYS A 730 -20.66 -40.43 22.72
C LYS A 730 -19.38 -41.15 23.15
N GLY A 731 -18.25 -40.86 22.50
CA GLY A 731 -17.02 -41.61 22.79
C GLY A 731 -15.69 -41.03 22.32
N TRP A 732 -15.48 -39.71 22.23
CA TRP A 732 -14.15 -39.09 22.35
C TRP A 732 -14.28 -37.58 22.59
N TYR A 733 -13.29 -37.00 23.29
CA TYR A 733 -13.16 -35.63 23.85
C TYR A 733 -13.54 -35.45 25.33
N ALA A 734 -12.61 -35.83 26.20
CA ALA A 734 -12.38 -35.18 27.49
C ALA A 734 -10.92 -35.41 27.92
N GLY A 735 -10.17 -34.33 28.16
CA GLY A 735 -8.91 -34.36 28.92
C GLY A 735 -7.62 -34.00 28.17
N ALA A 736 -7.28 -32.71 28.15
CA ALA A 736 -6.09 -32.19 28.83
C ALA A 736 -6.20 -30.66 28.99
N ASN A 737 -5.76 -30.13 30.14
CA ASN A 737 -5.74 -28.70 30.42
C ASN A 737 -4.42 -28.07 29.95
N SER A 738 -4.50 -26.86 29.38
CA SER A 738 -3.56 -25.77 29.66
C SER A 738 -4.30 -24.45 29.50
N GLN A 739 -4.16 -23.54 30.48
CA GLN A 739 -4.79 -22.22 30.45
C GLN A 739 -3.96 -21.22 29.63
N ASP A 740 -4.59 -20.08 29.34
CA ASP A 740 -4.09 -18.92 28.59
C ASP A 740 -3.81 -19.11 27.10
N ASN A 741 -4.80 -18.71 26.29
CA ASN A 741 -4.56 -17.99 25.04
C ASN A 741 -5.84 -17.25 24.60
N SER A 742 -5.72 -15.94 24.37
CA SER A 742 -6.79 -15.09 23.85
C SER A 742 -6.82 -15.14 22.31
N ALA A 743 -7.43 -16.18 21.76
CA ALA A 743 -7.65 -16.31 20.32
C ALA A 743 -8.97 -15.62 19.90
N TRP A 744 -8.90 -14.76 18.88
CA TRP A 744 -10.05 -14.05 18.31
C TRP A 744 -10.83 -14.94 17.32
N ASP A 745 -12.09 -15.26 17.62
CA ASP A 745 -12.95 -16.07 16.75
C ASP A 745 -13.57 -15.23 15.62
N ALA A 746 -12.95 -15.29 14.44
CA ALA A 746 -13.40 -14.59 13.24
C ALA A 746 -14.78 -15.05 12.73
N GLN A 747 -15.34 -16.16 13.21
CA GLN A 747 -16.63 -16.68 12.74
C GLN A 747 -17.83 -15.97 13.39
N GLN A 748 -17.64 -15.29 14.53
CA GLN A 748 -18.70 -14.53 15.19
C GLN A 748 -19.02 -13.20 14.46
N ALA A 749 -18.01 -12.54 13.88
CA ALA A 749 -18.14 -11.24 13.22
C ALA A 749 -19.03 -11.22 11.96
N TYR A 750 -19.36 -12.38 11.38
CA TYR A 750 -20.20 -12.50 10.18
C TYR A 750 -21.67 -12.85 10.44
N ARG A 751 -22.08 -13.09 11.70
CA ARG A 751 -23.48 -13.46 12.05
C ARG A 751 -24.26 -12.39 12.79
N GLU A 752 -23.59 -11.33 13.26
CA GLU A 752 -24.21 -10.22 13.98
C GLU A 752 -24.33 -8.97 13.07
N GLN A 753 -25.08 -9.13 11.96
CA GLN A 753 -25.30 -8.04 10.98
C GLN A 753 -26.56 -7.21 11.26
N ASP A 754 -27.37 -7.62 12.25
CA ASP A 754 -28.48 -6.83 12.81
C ASP A 754 -28.19 -6.53 14.29
N SER A 755 -28.16 -5.23 14.64
CA SER A 755 -27.91 -4.63 15.97
C SER A 755 -26.50 -4.72 16.58
N TYR A 756 -25.71 -3.65 16.37
CA TYR A 756 -24.52 -3.31 17.17
C TYR A 756 -24.85 -2.18 18.17
N PRO A 757 -24.66 -2.36 19.50
CA PRO A 757 -24.65 -1.27 20.47
C PRO A 757 -23.22 -0.73 20.67
N MET A 758 -22.94 0.48 20.20
CA MET A 758 -21.65 1.15 20.41
C MET A 758 -21.52 1.66 21.85
N GLY A 759 -20.56 1.13 22.62
CA GLY A 759 -20.16 1.67 23.91
C GLY A 759 -19.42 3.01 23.76
N GLY A 760 -19.87 4.06 24.46
CA GLY A 760 -19.49 5.43 24.15
C GLY A 760 -18.13 5.91 24.71
N MET A 761 -17.48 6.80 23.95
CA MET A 761 -16.40 7.67 24.45
C MET A 761 -16.96 9.05 24.82
N THR A 762 -16.87 9.43 26.09
CA THR A 762 -17.21 10.79 26.55
C THR A 762 -16.01 11.73 26.51
N ALA A 763 -16.22 12.97 26.07
CA ALA A 763 -15.19 13.98 25.88
C ALA A 763 -14.50 14.44 27.19
N PRO A 764 -13.21 14.85 27.14
CA PRO A 764 -12.45 15.24 28.32
C PRO A 764 -12.70 16.69 28.77
N ARG A 765 -12.67 16.92 30.09
CA ARG A 765 -12.48 18.23 30.75
C ARG A 765 -11.52 18.09 31.96
N PRO A 766 -10.85 19.16 32.42
CA PRO A 766 -9.47 19.03 32.92
C PRO A 766 -9.29 18.95 34.46
N ASN A 767 -8.13 18.38 34.83
CA ASN A 767 -7.37 18.50 36.09
C ASN A 767 -8.06 18.18 37.44
N ARG A 768 -7.50 17.17 38.16
CA ARG A 768 -6.84 17.36 39.48
C ARG A 768 -6.13 16.09 39.99
N PHE A 769 -5.09 16.30 40.80
CA PHE A 769 -4.32 15.28 41.53
C PHE A 769 -5.16 14.49 42.56
N SER A 770 -4.89 13.20 42.72
CA SER A 770 -4.50 12.61 44.02
C SER A 770 -3.89 11.21 43.87
N SER A 771 -2.99 10.84 44.78
CA SER A 771 -2.25 9.57 44.81
C SER A 771 -2.57 8.74 46.06
N ALA A 772 -2.59 7.41 45.91
CA ALA A 772 -2.41 6.41 46.96
C ALA A 772 -1.97 5.09 46.27
N HIS A 773 -0.75 4.57 46.46
CA HIS A 773 -0.31 3.68 47.57
C HIS A 773 -1.15 2.38 47.64
N ALA A 774 -0.61 1.16 47.71
CA ALA A 774 0.73 0.68 48.12
C ALA A 774 1.03 -0.70 47.43
N SER A 775 2.15 -1.44 47.54
CA SER A 775 3.45 -1.32 48.27
C SER A 775 4.45 -2.34 47.66
N ILE A 776 5.67 -1.95 47.27
CA ILE A 776 6.97 -2.13 48.00
C ILE A 776 7.53 -3.57 48.07
N SER A 777 8.69 -3.79 47.43
CA SER A 777 9.98 -4.17 48.09
C SER A 777 11.11 -4.32 47.04
N THR A 778 11.97 -3.32 46.75
CA THR A 778 13.14 -2.80 47.51
C THR A 778 14.43 -3.64 47.46
N MET A 779 15.48 -3.12 46.81
CA MET A 779 16.72 -2.52 47.39
C MET A 779 17.38 -1.69 46.25
N ALA A 780 17.67 -0.37 46.31
CA ALA A 780 18.36 0.46 47.32
C ALA A 780 19.87 0.12 47.42
N THR A 781 20.88 1.01 47.45
CA THR A 781 21.01 2.50 47.40
C THR A 781 22.53 2.83 47.15
N ALA A 782 23.09 4.02 46.91
CA ALA A 782 22.67 5.44 47.00
C ALA A 782 23.56 6.38 46.11
N ASP A 783 23.14 7.64 45.91
CA ASP A 783 23.86 8.93 46.15
C ASP A 783 25.32 9.22 45.71
N LEU A 784 25.77 10.47 45.46
CA LEU A 784 25.13 11.79 45.24
C LEU A 784 26.11 12.77 44.54
N GLN A 785 25.55 13.86 44.02
CA GLN A 785 26.13 15.11 43.49
C GLN A 785 27.58 15.53 43.86
N GLY A 786 28.30 16.07 42.86
CA GLY A 786 28.76 17.48 42.93
C GLY A 786 30.26 17.81 42.88
N LEU A 787 30.57 18.87 42.09
CA LEU A 787 31.72 19.80 42.21
C LEU A 787 33.13 19.37 41.73
N HIS A 788 33.60 20.05 40.67
CA HIS A 788 35.02 20.41 40.42
C HIS A 788 35.50 21.46 41.47
N PRO A 789 36.82 21.80 41.65
CA PRO A 789 37.95 21.63 40.71
C PRO A 789 39.31 21.22 41.34
N GLY A 790 40.40 21.17 40.54
CA GLY A 790 41.75 21.46 41.07
C GLY A 790 42.92 20.56 40.64
N GLN A 791 43.88 21.17 39.95
CA GLN A 791 45.21 20.70 39.50
C GLN A 791 46.05 19.86 40.48
N ARG A 792 46.84 18.89 39.95
CA ARG A 792 48.34 18.94 39.81
C ARG A 792 48.90 17.66 39.15
N GLN A 793 49.81 17.79 38.16
CA GLN A 793 51.29 17.53 38.26
C GLN A 793 51.62 16.19 38.93
N GLU A 794 52.43 15.26 38.42
CA GLU A 794 53.56 15.23 37.46
C GLU A 794 53.97 13.72 37.30
N SER A 795 54.88 13.22 36.45
CA SER A 795 55.77 13.74 35.40
C SER A 795 56.35 12.59 34.53
N SER A 796 56.91 12.94 33.36
CA SER A 796 58.07 12.34 32.66
C SER A 796 58.21 10.80 32.54
N ASN A 797 58.41 10.25 31.32
CA ASN A 797 59.68 10.45 30.59
C ASN A 797 59.54 10.40 29.06
N SER A 798 60.16 11.39 28.41
CA SER A 798 60.71 11.30 27.05
C SER A 798 62.10 10.60 27.12
N LEU A 799 62.87 10.29 26.07
CA LEU A 799 63.27 11.04 24.87
C LEU A 799 63.97 10.05 23.91
N GLY A 800 64.06 10.36 22.61
CA GLY A 800 64.75 9.47 21.66
C GLY A 800 64.68 9.93 20.19
N GLU A 801 65.08 11.17 19.92
CA GLU A 801 65.11 11.70 18.55
C GLU A 801 66.23 11.08 17.69
N TYR A 802 66.00 11.00 16.38
CA TYR A 802 67.04 11.35 15.40
C TYR A 802 66.42 12.17 14.27
N SER A 803 67.13 13.24 13.89
CA SER A 803 66.63 14.32 13.03
C SER A 803 67.32 14.35 11.67
N ARG A 804 66.61 14.77 10.61
CA ARG A 804 66.98 15.91 9.72
C ARG A 804 66.11 16.01 8.47
N GLY A 805 65.80 17.24 8.03
CA GLY A 805 65.38 17.52 6.65
C GLY A 805 64.25 18.55 6.52
N SER A 806 64.55 19.84 6.58
CA SER A 806 63.56 20.93 6.56
C SER A 806 63.51 21.71 5.24
N GLY A 807 62.31 21.87 4.69
CA GLY A 807 61.84 23.14 4.11
C GLY A 807 62.07 23.46 2.62
N ALA A 808 61.29 24.45 2.19
CA ALA A 808 61.35 25.25 0.96
C ALA A 808 60.54 24.81 -0.30
N ALA A 809 59.91 25.86 -0.84
CA ALA A 809 59.05 26.03 -2.00
C ALA A 809 59.52 25.48 -3.37
N SER A 810 58.54 25.48 -4.30
CA SER A 810 58.62 25.34 -5.77
C SER A 810 59.92 25.86 -6.42
N PRO A 811 60.44 25.14 -7.43
CA PRO A 811 60.39 25.69 -8.80
C PRO A 811 60.23 24.64 -9.93
N TYR A 812 59.49 24.95 -10.99
CA TYR A 812 60.07 25.42 -12.27
C TYR A 812 59.01 25.78 -13.32
N ARG A 813 59.41 26.65 -14.24
CA ARG A 813 58.66 27.23 -15.36
C ARG A 813 59.66 27.37 -16.50
N ASP A 814 59.28 27.06 -17.74
CA ASP A 814 59.87 27.67 -18.95
C ASP A 814 58.95 27.51 -20.17
N GLU A 815 59.01 28.51 -21.05
CA GLU A 815 58.23 28.78 -22.29
C GLU A 815 58.97 28.22 -23.55
N PRO A 816 58.47 28.26 -24.82
CA PRO A 816 57.47 29.20 -25.36
C PRO A 816 56.42 28.73 -26.42
N SER A 817 55.45 29.63 -26.60
CA SER A 817 54.58 29.96 -27.77
C SER A 817 55.14 29.68 -29.20
N PRO A 818 54.31 29.51 -30.28
CA PRO A 818 53.29 30.51 -30.68
C PRO A 818 51.95 30.10 -31.36
N LEU A 819 51.08 31.12 -31.36
CA LEU A 819 49.80 31.47 -32.06
C LEU A 819 49.80 31.28 -33.61
N PRO A 820 48.69 31.51 -34.39
CA PRO A 820 47.45 32.30 -34.10
C PRO A 820 46.11 31.58 -34.48
N GLN A 821 44.88 32.13 -34.46
CA GLN A 821 44.26 33.47 -34.30
C GLN A 821 42.77 33.25 -33.89
N GLY A 822 41.96 34.16 -33.31
CA GLY A 822 42.12 35.51 -32.74
C GLY A 822 40.76 36.24 -32.59
N ALA A 823 40.72 37.36 -31.83
CA ALA A 823 39.58 38.28 -31.57
C ALA A 823 38.35 37.75 -30.76
N GLN A 824 37.65 38.52 -29.92
CA GLN A 824 37.96 39.62 -28.98
C GLN A 824 36.65 39.98 -28.22
N TYR A 825 36.77 40.23 -26.91
CA TYR A 825 35.76 40.80 -25.98
C TYR A 825 35.39 42.28 -26.35
N PRO A 826 34.34 42.96 -25.78
CA PRO A 826 34.07 43.01 -24.33
C PRO A 826 32.66 43.34 -23.76
N THR A 827 32.53 43.13 -22.43
CA THR A 827 31.62 43.76 -21.44
C THR A 827 31.93 45.27 -21.24
N PRO A 828 31.07 46.18 -20.67
CA PRO A 828 30.28 46.06 -19.43
C PRO A 828 28.86 46.72 -19.52
N GLY A 829 28.03 46.99 -18.48
CA GLY A 829 28.21 47.11 -17.03
C GLY A 829 26.89 47.46 -16.28
N PHE A 830 27.00 47.90 -15.02
CA PHE A 830 25.92 48.09 -14.02
C PHE A 830 24.89 49.21 -14.33
N HIS A 831 23.63 49.06 -13.87
CA HIS A 831 23.00 49.90 -12.83
C HIS A 831 21.49 49.59 -12.58
N SER A 832 21.05 49.89 -11.36
CA SER A 832 19.65 50.05 -10.88
C SER A 832 19.63 51.36 -10.04
N PRO A 833 18.49 52.00 -9.64
CA PRO A 833 17.08 51.63 -9.80
C PRO A 833 16.16 52.78 -10.34
N GLY A 834 14.85 52.54 -10.52
CA GLY A 834 13.88 53.63 -10.76
C GLY A 834 12.42 53.21 -10.99
N SER A 835 11.51 53.80 -10.21
CA SER A 835 10.04 53.86 -10.37
C SER A 835 9.63 55.31 -10.02
N PRO A 836 8.44 55.88 -10.34
CA PRO A 836 7.23 55.27 -10.91
C PRO A 836 6.65 56.03 -12.14
N GLY A 837 5.57 55.50 -12.74
CA GLY A 837 4.82 56.21 -13.80
C GLY A 837 3.43 55.62 -14.06
N SER A 838 2.39 56.41 -13.81
CA SER A 838 0.98 56.06 -14.02
C SER A 838 0.55 56.15 -15.49
N GLY A 839 -0.43 55.34 -15.89
CA GLY A 839 -1.04 55.42 -17.23
C GLY A 839 -2.30 54.57 -17.37
N TYR A 840 -3.48 55.19 -17.23
CA TYR A 840 -4.76 54.59 -17.63
C TYR A 840 -4.81 54.45 -19.17
N GLY A 841 -5.37 53.35 -19.67
CA GLY A 841 -5.52 53.13 -21.10
C GLY A 841 -6.32 51.88 -21.45
N ALA A 842 -7.64 51.92 -21.27
CA ALA A 842 -8.51 50.87 -21.77
C ALA A 842 -8.70 51.03 -23.29
N GLN A 843 -8.50 49.95 -24.06
CA GLN A 843 -9.20 49.80 -25.34
C GLN A 843 -9.40 48.33 -25.75
N GLN A 844 -10.47 48.13 -26.50
CA GLN A 844 -11.11 46.87 -26.85
C GLN A 844 -10.67 46.34 -28.23
N TYR A 845 -10.76 45.01 -28.42
CA TYR A 845 -10.99 44.31 -29.71
C TYR A 845 -9.85 44.44 -30.77
N THR A 846 -9.52 43.49 -31.65
CA THR A 846 -10.03 42.14 -32.03
C THR A 846 -8.87 41.35 -32.74
N PRO A 847 -9.02 40.08 -33.19
CA PRO A 847 -7.87 39.18 -33.41
C PRO A 847 -7.24 39.25 -34.81
N VAL A 848 -5.96 38.83 -34.91
CA VAL A 848 -5.31 38.43 -36.17
C VAL A 848 -4.44 37.18 -35.95
N VAL A 849 -4.61 36.23 -36.86
CA VAL A 849 -3.89 34.94 -37.04
C VAL A 849 -2.99 35.09 -38.28
N PRO A 850 -1.92 34.29 -38.55
CA PRO A 850 -1.02 33.47 -37.73
C PRO A 850 0.48 33.84 -37.90
N LYS A 851 1.38 33.16 -37.19
CA LYS A 851 2.55 32.50 -37.82
C LYS A 851 3.13 31.39 -36.94
#